data_AF-A0A2R6JSV1-F1
#
_entry.id   AF-A0A2R6JSV1-F1
#
_cell.length_a   1.000
_cell.length_b   1.000
_cell.length_c   1.000
_cell.angle_alpha   90.00
_cell.angle_beta   90.00
_cell.angle_gamma   90.00
#
_symmetry.space_group_name_H-M   'P 1'
#
loop_
_entity.id
_entity.type
_entity.pdbx_description
1 polymer ?
#
loop_
_entity_poly.entity_id
_entity_poly.type
_entity_poly.pdbx_seq_one_letter_code
_entity_poly.pdbx_strand_id
1 'polypeptide(L)'
;MSSDSDRSDRSDAGREADRSTERDSDLDDGDDREQASDESAVEEPLGGRSGPGDRSDGGGTESSEEATVAEHSTGTDADSETIGEKAINDEVTDGAVDEDADDGSTPRWRTGGSGPDRSVLNRAAIRRFAEGVLLTYGGKVRRESNARWSVRLPDGLAAELGSERATFVFEGADRTAGDTLVAPGTRTFNALCAFAREPASASTSDAGSAKTAEMPGADEESDAGYGTGPAGHVGTIHLGSDVLQLHSPPVLDAAGFETSIEGFSPRGTERALAFHFRAQFLSVRSYQREESVTIAVDPATRSALPALAARLRAHSLRLLDPRDDGGDHDGEDCDEKGQGNGGCNADSKSSEADTGFEFDRETVLGAYSTVKTAAIEAIEPTAEALRKREEAAVTERITEISEYYDRQRAELDETVDAKRADIKAYAEKYDRAQGDETRLRYLREQREAEDELATLTERVEARKCELRDEERARISEETDRHRVDVDLDLVRATELSYERGTLELSVTDGEVTARPTVSYVPATDECYGLDCVCCGTDLTIDAESEVGSSADGDTDSDVGSDRERPRLCAGGHLVCKTCARTCRTCGETRCLSCLDAAGTAEGPPLEPGTDSTVVTEAETGVEPGSESEVTVESFEACALCREPVCTGCAIVCDRCGKSVCRDHRSICDACEAATCLFCGEPCAACGTFHCDAHLVEPDPPGGAGETGVVSATSDTGGASEAGGLDLYCEAHVMSCTECGERRGIDAIDTCGECDAPLCEAHELDCAVCNGVRCSDHAVRCAFCVDSADSGEAGESKDPGDDPGMATFCADHTERCVGGNEAVCETHSRPGVIVDGWICDEHRVACELCGVRYAESGFEAGRCPACAGLDAETPAEPPVAAVAAEFSAPQIGTTPTHAVIRGKKRLRRDEIVVVDRRTGEEVRRFKADFFGNLSGGAP
;
A
#
# COMPACT_ATOMS: atom_id res chain seq x y z
N MET A 1 12.14 76.41 38.54
CA MET A 1 12.00 76.81 39.94
C MET A 1 11.61 75.57 40.72
N SER A 2 12.44 75.22 41.70
CA SER A 2 12.24 74.40 42.93
C SER A 2 11.10 73.36 42.91
N SER A 3 11.23 72.10 43.32
CA SER A 3 12.07 71.47 44.36
C SER A 3 11.89 69.94 44.19
N ASP A 4 12.95 69.13 44.18
CA ASP A 4 13.39 68.28 45.32
C ASP A 4 12.26 67.73 46.22
N SER A 5 12.18 66.39 46.35
CA SER A 5 12.32 65.67 47.64
C SER A 5 12.05 64.14 47.52
N ASP A 6 13.01 63.38 48.07
CA ASP A 6 12.90 62.09 48.81
C ASP A 6 12.37 60.84 48.07
N ARG A 7 13.15 59.79 47.77
CA ARG A 7 14.19 59.02 48.51
C ARG A 7 13.65 58.25 49.73
N SER A 8 13.61 56.91 49.57
CA SER A 8 14.03 55.83 50.50
C SER A 8 12.85 54.91 50.86
N ASP A 9 12.92 53.61 51.09
CA ASP A 9 14.02 52.67 51.34
C ASP A 9 13.43 51.24 51.42
N ARG A 10 14.26 50.24 51.12
CA ARG A 10 14.31 48.86 51.68
C ARG A 10 13.29 47.80 51.24
N SER A 11 13.74 46.72 50.58
CA SER A 11 14.37 45.47 51.12
C SER A 11 13.30 44.51 51.67
N ASP A 12 13.32 43.18 51.51
CA ASP A 12 14.40 42.22 51.29
C ASP A 12 13.81 40.79 51.10
N ALA A 13 14.69 39.86 50.71
CA ALA A 13 14.58 38.39 50.69
C ALA A 13 13.77 37.76 49.54
N GLY A 14 14.30 36.90 48.66
CA GLY A 14 15.45 35.98 48.72
C GLY A 14 14.92 34.66 48.11
N ARG A 15 15.50 34.01 47.10
CA ARG A 15 16.82 33.40 46.87
C ARG A 15 16.89 33.12 45.35
N GLU A 16 17.97 33.44 44.63
CA GLU A 16 19.21 32.63 44.49
C GLU A 16 18.95 31.16 44.07
N ALA A 17 19.58 30.61 43.03
CA ALA A 17 20.56 31.13 42.09
C ALA A 17 20.79 30.11 40.95
N ASP A 18 21.37 30.64 39.86
CA ASP A 18 22.41 30.04 39.01
C ASP A 18 22.00 28.91 38.03
N ARG A 19 22.43 28.91 36.76
CA ARG A 19 23.36 29.77 36.01
C ARG A 19 23.31 29.39 34.52
N SER A 20 23.40 30.42 33.66
CA SER A 20 24.31 30.51 32.48
C SER A 20 24.07 29.56 31.30
N THR A 21 24.12 29.93 30.01
CA THR A 21 24.66 31.10 29.28
C THR A 21 24.21 30.87 27.83
N GLU A 22 23.47 31.78 27.20
CA GLU A 22 23.98 32.75 26.20
C GLU A 22 25.14 32.23 25.31
N ARG A 23 24.91 32.09 24.00
CA ARG A 23 25.34 33.12 23.04
C ARG A 23 25.00 32.80 21.59
N ASP A 24 24.60 33.89 20.94
CA ASP A 24 24.45 34.17 19.52
C ASP A 24 25.62 33.71 18.64
N SER A 25 25.30 33.42 17.37
CA SER A 25 26.18 33.70 16.23
C SER A 25 25.36 33.89 14.97
N ASP A 26 25.64 35.01 14.34
CA ASP A 26 25.06 35.60 13.15
C ASP A 26 25.41 34.87 11.84
N LEU A 27 24.56 35.11 10.83
CA LEU A 27 24.85 35.41 9.41
C LEU A 27 25.96 34.62 8.68
N ASP A 28 25.58 33.99 7.56
CA ASP A 28 26.42 34.02 6.36
C ASP A 28 25.55 34.10 5.09
N ASP A 29 25.81 35.16 4.32
CA ASP A 29 25.35 35.43 2.97
C ASP A 29 26.13 34.57 1.96
N GLY A 30 25.46 34.12 0.90
CA GLY A 30 26.08 33.37 -0.19
C GLY A 30 25.34 33.55 -1.51
N ASP A 31 25.58 34.70 -2.13
CA ASP A 31 25.27 35.08 -3.51
C ASP A 31 26.23 34.35 -4.48
N ASP A 32 25.73 33.80 -5.60
CA ASP A 32 26.31 33.95 -6.95
C ASP A 32 25.75 32.96 -8.00
N ARG A 33 25.04 33.55 -8.97
CA ARG A 33 25.25 33.51 -10.44
C ARG A 33 25.27 32.19 -11.25
N GLU A 34 24.36 32.22 -12.23
CA GLU A 34 24.56 32.08 -13.69
C GLU A 34 25.36 30.89 -14.22
N GLN A 35 24.66 29.97 -14.90
CA GLN A 35 25.11 29.49 -16.21
C GLN A 35 23.92 29.01 -17.07
N ALA A 36 23.73 29.72 -18.17
CA ALA A 36 22.90 29.36 -19.31
C ALA A 36 23.76 28.64 -20.37
N SER A 37 23.17 27.63 -21.00
CA SER A 37 23.48 27.08 -22.33
C SER A 37 22.26 26.24 -22.68
N ASP A 38 21.32 26.65 -23.54
CA ASP A 38 21.38 27.04 -24.96
C ASP A 38 21.86 25.91 -25.90
N GLU A 39 21.09 25.75 -26.98
CA GLU A 39 21.27 24.88 -28.17
C GLU A 39 21.08 23.35 -27.97
N SER A 40 20.43 22.55 -28.82
CA SER A 40 19.72 22.67 -30.10
C SER A 40 19.10 21.27 -30.37
N ALA A 41 17.81 21.15 -30.70
CA ALA A 41 17.25 21.03 -32.05
C ALA A 41 17.55 19.71 -32.82
N VAL A 42 16.44 19.08 -33.26
CA VAL A 42 16.22 18.27 -34.48
C VAL A 42 16.86 16.86 -34.60
N GLU A 43 16.04 15.81 -34.62
CA GLU A 43 15.68 15.02 -35.83
C GLU A 43 15.08 13.66 -35.46
N GLU A 44 13.87 13.40 -35.99
CA GLU A 44 13.35 12.05 -36.18
C GLU A 44 14.25 11.27 -37.16
N PRO A 45 14.18 9.93 -37.15
CA PRO A 45 13.75 9.34 -38.42
C PRO A 45 12.79 8.16 -38.28
N LEU A 46 11.87 8.13 -39.24
CA LEU A 46 11.01 7.02 -39.61
C LEU A 46 11.80 5.87 -40.27
N GLY A 47 11.35 4.64 -40.01
CA GLY A 47 11.21 3.62 -41.04
C GLY A 47 12.13 2.39 -40.97
N GLY A 48 11.54 1.20 -40.83
CA GLY A 48 12.27 -0.05 -41.05
C GLY A 48 11.49 -1.34 -40.78
N ARG A 49 10.63 -1.72 -41.72
CA ARG A 49 9.97 -3.04 -41.83
C ARG A 49 10.97 -4.21 -41.71
N SER A 50 10.59 -5.29 -41.05
CA SER A 50 10.72 -6.69 -41.52
C SER A 50 9.90 -7.64 -40.65
N GLY A 51 9.25 -8.60 -41.30
CA GLY A 51 8.14 -9.41 -40.80
C GLY A 51 8.51 -10.68 -39.99
N PRO A 52 7.50 -11.55 -39.76
CA PRO A 52 7.49 -12.54 -38.69
C PRO A 52 7.69 -13.99 -39.15
N GLY A 53 8.05 -14.85 -38.20
CA GLY A 53 7.91 -16.30 -38.20
C GLY A 53 8.23 -16.79 -36.77
N ASP A 54 7.63 -17.81 -36.18
CA ASP A 54 6.61 -18.76 -36.63
C ASP A 54 6.05 -19.45 -35.34
N ARG A 55 4.75 -19.72 -35.33
CA ARG A 55 4.01 -20.85 -34.68
C ARG A 55 4.35 -21.37 -33.28
N SER A 56 3.32 -21.35 -32.42
CA SER A 56 2.56 -22.53 -31.91
C SER A 56 1.55 -22.00 -30.88
N ASP A 57 0.22 -22.01 -31.07
CA ASP A 57 -0.78 -23.08 -31.25
C ASP A 57 -1.68 -23.18 -29.99
N GLY A 58 -3.00 -23.18 -30.23
CA GLY A 58 -4.08 -23.41 -29.25
C GLY A 58 -4.77 -22.12 -28.82
N GLY A 59 -6.05 -21.85 -29.11
CA GLY A 59 -7.14 -22.68 -29.60
C GLY A 59 -8.41 -22.30 -28.80
N GLY A 60 -9.43 -21.79 -29.50
CA GLY A 60 -10.78 -21.52 -28.95
C GLY A 60 -11.21 -20.07 -29.14
N THR A 61 -11.84 -19.64 -30.25
CA THR A 61 -13.26 -19.85 -30.65
C THR A 61 -14.19 -19.41 -29.50
N GLU A 62 -15.08 -18.42 -29.58
CA GLU A 62 -16.03 -18.05 -30.63
C GLU A 62 -16.61 -16.64 -30.33
N SER A 63 -16.65 -15.78 -31.36
CA SER A 63 -17.82 -14.99 -31.82
C SER A 63 -18.41 -13.91 -30.87
N SER A 64 -18.83 -12.71 -31.26
CA SER A 64 -19.22 -12.09 -32.55
C SER A 64 -19.28 -10.55 -32.29
N GLU A 65 -18.90 -9.65 -33.21
CA GLU A 65 -19.82 -8.84 -34.06
C GLU A 65 -20.68 -7.83 -33.25
N GLU A 66 -20.80 -6.52 -33.45
CA GLU A 66 -20.64 -5.50 -34.52
C GLU A 66 -20.39 -4.14 -33.81
N ALA A 67 -19.54 -3.20 -34.26
CA ALA A 67 -19.59 -2.31 -35.42
C ALA A 67 -20.82 -1.36 -35.51
N THR A 68 -20.60 -0.04 -35.29
CA THR A 68 -21.08 1.16 -36.06
C THR A 68 -20.73 2.43 -35.24
N VAL A 69 -19.89 3.39 -35.67
CA VAL A 69 -19.97 4.42 -36.74
C VAL A 69 -20.90 5.63 -36.44
N ALA A 70 -20.37 6.84 -36.73
CA ALA A 70 -20.95 8.19 -36.89
C ALA A 70 -20.85 9.12 -35.66
N GLU A 71 -20.02 10.19 -35.66
CA GLU A 71 -19.97 11.44 -36.45
C GLU A 71 -20.87 12.59 -35.94
N HIS A 72 -20.20 13.73 -35.68
CA HIS A 72 -20.61 15.15 -35.76
C HIS A 72 -21.89 15.67 -35.07
N SER A 73 -21.71 16.72 -34.23
CA SER A 73 -22.13 18.10 -34.61
C SER A 73 -21.81 19.14 -33.53
N THR A 74 -21.19 20.24 -33.97
CA THR A 74 -21.03 21.53 -33.32
C THR A 74 -22.35 22.30 -33.28
N GLY A 75 -22.63 22.99 -32.17
CA GLY A 75 -23.75 23.93 -32.04
C GLY A 75 -23.36 25.14 -31.19
N THR A 76 -23.08 26.25 -31.88
CA THR A 76 -23.08 27.63 -31.38
C THR A 76 -24.50 28.10 -31.13
N ASP A 77 -24.77 28.79 -30.02
CA ASP A 77 -25.84 29.78 -29.94
C ASP A 77 -25.40 30.96 -29.07
N ALA A 78 -25.72 32.14 -29.57
CA ALA A 78 -25.43 33.45 -29.03
C ALA A 78 -26.73 34.04 -28.47
N ASP A 79 -26.70 34.57 -27.25
CA ASP A 79 -27.77 35.42 -26.73
C ASP A 79 -27.18 36.73 -26.21
N SER A 80 -27.59 37.80 -26.88
CA SER A 80 -27.34 39.19 -26.54
C SER A 80 -28.52 39.72 -25.72
N GLU A 81 -28.30 40.09 -24.47
CA GLU A 81 -29.28 40.86 -23.69
C GLU A 81 -28.77 42.27 -23.38
N THR A 82 -29.49 43.24 -23.94
CA THR A 82 -29.44 44.67 -23.68
C THR A 82 -29.91 45.00 -22.26
N ILE A 83 -29.08 45.67 -21.46
CA ILE A 83 -29.48 46.29 -20.19
C ILE A 83 -29.42 47.81 -20.35
N GLY A 84 -30.56 48.47 -20.08
CA GLY A 84 -30.75 49.90 -20.23
C GLY A 84 -30.13 50.72 -19.09
N GLU A 85 -29.45 51.79 -19.47
CA GLU A 85 -28.97 52.84 -18.59
C GLU A 85 -30.13 53.57 -17.91
N LYS A 86 -30.08 53.67 -16.58
CA LYS A 86 -30.94 54.58 -15.81
C LYS A 86 -30.06 55.43 -14.90
N ALA A 87 -29.86 56.67 -15.31
CA ALA A 87 -29.14 57.69 -14.55
C ALA A 87 -29.91 58.07 -13.26
N ILE A 88 -29.21 58.11 -12.14
CA ILE A 88 -29.64 58.77 -10.91
C ILE A 88 -28.50 59.70 -10.50
N ASN A 89 -28.75 61.00 -10.58
CA ASN A 89 -27.92 62.03 -9.96
C ASN A 89 -28.23 62.02 -8.46
N ASP A 90 -27.21 61.95 -7.61
CA ASP A 90 -27.31 62.47 -6.25
C ASP A 90 -26.01 63.16 -5.83
N GLU A 91 -26.19 64.37 -5.31
CA GLU A 91 -25.16 65.28 -4.80
C GLU A 91 -24.59 64.74 -3.48
N VAL A 92 -23.27 64.54 -3.41
CA VAL A 92 -22.57 64.26 -2.16
C VAL A 92 -21.99 65.56 -1.61
N THR A 93 -22.46 65.95 -0.43
CA THR A 93 -21.89 67.01 0.39
C THR A 93 -20.77 66.44 1.28
N ASP A 94 -19.58 67.00 1.14
CA ASP A 94 -18.41 66.73 1.99
C ASP A 94 -18.67 67.09 3.46
N GLY A 95 -18.45 66.11 4.35
CA GLY A 95 -18.43 66.28 5.79
C GLY A 95 -17.18 65.62 6.37
N ALA A 96 -16.14 66.42 6.56
CA ALA A 96 -14.95 66.04 7.33
C ALA A 96 -15.32 65.81 8.80
N VAL A 97 -14.80 64.74 9.42
CA VAL A 97 -14.75 64.59 10.87
C VAL A 97 -13.44 63.92 11.29
N ASP A 98 -12.80 64.58 12.25
CA ASP A 98 -11.51 64.32 12.88
C ASP A 98 -11.40 63.00 13.67
N GLU A 99 -10.14 62.68 13.94
CA GLU A 99 -9.58 61.62 14.78
C GLU A 99 -9.95 61.71 16.28
N ASP A 100 -9.65 60.61 17.01
CA ASP A 100 -9.47 60.45 18.47
C ASP A 100 -10.67 60.12 19.39
N ALA A 101 -10.69 58.87 19.90
CA ALA A 101 -11.12 58.44 21.25
C ALA A 101 -10.79 56.93 21.41
N ASP A 102 -9.77 56.51 22.15
CA ASP A 102 -9.55 56.47 23.61
C ASP A 102 -10.48 55.50 24.39
N ASP A 103 -9.81 54.76 25.28
CA ASP A 103 -10.19 53.69 26.19
C ASP A 103 -11.40 54.02 27.09
N GLY A 104 -12.30 53.05 27.26
CA GLY A 104 -13.48 53.21 28.12
C GLY A 104 -14.28 51.95 28.42
N SER A 105 -13.74 51.07 29.26
CA SER A 105 -14.45 50.31 30.32
C SER A 105 -15.96 49.98 30.12
N THR A 106 -16.27 48.71 29.85
CA THR A 106 -17.63 48.16 29.90
C THR A 106 -18.23 48.16 31.33
N PRO A 107 -19.49 48.62 31.55
CA PRO A 107 -20.14 48.56 32.85
C PRO A 107 -20.70 47.16 33.16
N ARG A 108 -20.41 46.68 34.36
CA ARG A 108 -20.84 45.40 34.91
C ARG A 108 -22.27 45.49 35.43
N TRP A 109 -23.26 45.04 34.66
CA TRP A 109 -24.65 44.92 35.12
C TRP A 109 -24.88 43.59 35.85
N ARG A 110 -25.14 43.66 37.16
CA ARG A 110 -25.76 42.56 37.91
C ARG A 110 -27.28 42.73 37.86
N THR A 111 -27.98 41.80 37.24
CA THR A 111 -29.41 41.58 37.49
C THR A 111 -29.60 40.10 37.83
N GLY A 112 -30.03 39.86 39.07
CA GLY A 112 -30.37 38.54 39.59
C GLY A 112 -31.79 38.18 39.20
N GLY A 113 -31.93 37.09 38.46
CA GLY A 113 -33.18 36.41 38.14
C GLY A 113 -32.85 35.22 37.26
N SER A 114 -33.13 34.00 37.74
CA SER A 114 -32.91 32.75 37.00
C SER A 114 -33.81 32.70 35.76
N GLY A 115 -33.38 33.38 34.69
CA GLY A 115 -33.77 33.06 33.33
C GLY A 115 -32.86 31.98 32.75
N PRO A 116 -33.26 31.31 31.66
CA PRO A 116 -32.39 30.36 30.97
C PRO A 116 -31.06 31.02 30.61
N ASP A 117 -29.96 30.27 30.71
CA ASP A 117 -28.60 30.74 30.46
C ASP A 117 -28.49 31.31 29.04
N ARG A 118 -28.38 32.65 28.95
CA ARG A 118 -28.43 33.39 27.67
C ARG A 118 -27.13 33.28 26.86
N SER A 119 -26.10 32.67 27.44
CA SER A 119 -24.79 32.43 26.80
C SER A 119 -24.78 31.23 25.83
N VAL A 120 -25.85 30.43 25.80
CA VAL A 120 -25.92 29.15 25.05
C VAL A 120 -26.71 29.25 23.73
N LEU A 121 -27.26 30.42 23.40
CA LEU A 121 -28.06 30.60 22.20
C LEU A 121 -27.18 30.96 20.99
N ASN A 122 -26.91 29.97 20.14
CA ASN A 122 -26.33 30.21 18.82
C ASN A 122 -27.29 31.06 17.95
N ARG A 123 -26.75 31.80 16.97
CA ARG A 123 -27.47 32.65 15.99
C ARG A 123 -28.66 31.93 15.36
N ALA A 124 -28.48 30.66 14.99
CA ALA A 124 -29.55 29.76 14.56
C ALA A 124 -30.75 29.69 15.52
N ALA A 125 -30.48 29.44 16.80
CA ALA A 125 -31.51 29.36 17.84
C ALA A 125 -32.22 30.71 18.05
N ILE A 126 -31.46 31.82 17.98
CA ILE A 126 -32.03 33.17 18.07
C ILE A 126 -32.97 33.46 16.90
N ARG A 127 -32.56 33.09 15.68
CA ARG A 127 -33.37 33.22 14.46
C ARG A 127 -34.68 32.47 14.60
N ARG A 128 -34.62 31.17 14.94
CA ARG A 128 -35.82 30.34 15.13
C ARG A 128 -36.72 30.82 16.26
N PHE A 129 -36.13 31.23 17.37
CA PHE A 129 -36.89 31.83 18.47
C PHE A 129 -37.62 33.09 18.01
N ALA A 130 -36.93 34.01 17.35
CA ALA A 130 -37.52 35.23 16.83
C ALA A 130 -38.64 34.93 15.82
N GLU A 131 -38.42 34.00 14.89
CA GLU A 131 -39.42 33.60 13.90
C GLU A 131 -40.63 32.92 14.56
N GLY A 132 -40.40 31.97 15.46
CA GLY A 132 -41.47 31.27 16.18
C GLY A 132 -42.34 32.22 16.98
N VAL A 133 -41.73 33.18 17.69
CA VAL A 133 -42.47 34.23 18.41
C VAL A 133 -43.21 35.13 17.43
N LEU A 134 -42.60 35.55 16.32
CA LEU A 134 -43.28 36.40 15.35
C LEU A 134 -44.49 35.68 14.73
N LEU A 135 -44.32 34.45 14.24
CA LEU A 135 -45.39 33.69 13.58
C LEU A 135 -46.52 33.32 14.54
N THR A 136 -46.21 32.90 15.78
CA THR A 136 -47.21 32.50 16.78
C THR A 136 -48.19 33.63 17.11
N TYR A 137 -47.72 34.88 17.05
CA TYR A 137 -48.51 36.06 17.37
C TYR A 137 -48.93 36.85 16.11
N GLY A 138 -48.97 36.19 14.94
CA GLY A 138 -49.49 36.77 13.70
C GLY A 138 -48.56 37.72 12.95
N GLY A 139 -47.29 37.81 13.36
CA GLY A 139 -46.24 38.48 12.62
C GLY A 139 -45.90 37.75 11.32
N LYS A 140 -45.30 38.47 10.36
CA LYS A 140 -44.85 37.89 9.08
C LYS A 140 -43.36 38.09 8.94
N VAL A 141 -42.65 37.02 8.59
CA VAL A 141 -41.20 37.04 8.37
C VAL A 141 -40.92 36.84 6.89
N ARG A 142 -40.14 37.74 6.29
CA ARG A 142 -39.57 37.58 4.95
C ARG A 142 -38.05 37.58 5.08
N ARG A 143 -37.44 36.42 4.82
CA ARG A 143 -35.98 36.25 4.88
C ARG A 143 -35.37 36.77 3.59
N GLU A 144 -34.53 37.80 3.68
CA GLU A 144 -33.80 38.35 2.52
C GLU A 144 -32.46 37.65 2.38
N SER A 145 -31.78 37.46 3.52
CA SER A 145 -30.59 36.61 3.65
C SER A 145 -30.64 35.84 4.98
N ASN A 146 -29.64 34.99 5.22
CA ASN A 146 -29.46 34.32 6.51
C ASN A 146 -29.22 35.31 7.66
N ALA A 147 -28.66 36.48 7.36
CA ALA A 147 -28.34 37.51 8.34
C ALA A 147 -29.44 38.57 8.51
N ARG A 148 -30.33 38.75 7.52
CA ARG A 148 -31.22 39.91 7.40
C ARG A 148 -32.65 39.52 7.04
N TRP A 149 -33.60 39.87 7.89
CA TRP A 149 -35.03 39.56 7.73
C TRP A 149 -35.88 40.82 7.75
N SER A 150 -36.75 40.98 6.76
CA SER A 150 -37.82 41.96 6.78
C SER A 150 -39.03 41.40 7.54
N VAL A 151 -39.37 41.96 8.69
CA VAL A 151 -40.45 41.47 9.56
C VAL A 151 -41.58 42.49 9.73
N ARG A 152 -42.82 42.00 9.70
CA ARG A 152 -43.99 42.74 10.18
C ARG A 152 -44.28 42.30 11.61
N LEU A 153 -44.12 43.23 12.55
CA LEU A 153 -44.21 42.98 13.98
C LEU A 153 -45.70 42.89 14.40
N PRO A 154 -46.07 41.95 15.30
CA PRO A 154 -47.37 41.96 15.97
C PRO A 154 -47.60 43.26 16.74
N ASP A 155 -48.85 43.71 16.88
CA ASP A 155 -49.16 45.03 17.47
C ASP A 155 -48.52 45.29 18.84
N GLY A 156 -48.46 44.28 19.72
CA GLY A 156 -47.81 44.40 21.03
C GLY A 156 -46.29 44.60 20.94
N LEU A 157 -45.63 43.83 20.07
CA LEU A 157 -44.19 43.96 19.83
C LEU A 157 -43.86 45.23 19.03
N ALA A 158 -44.74 45.64 18.12
CA ALA A 158 -44.64 46.88 17.35
C ALA A 158 -44.73 48.12 18.26
N ALA A 159 -45.64 48.10 19.24
CA ALA A 159 -45.75 49.15 20.24
C ALA A 159 -44.48 49.25 21.11
N GLU A 160 -43.88 48.11 21.47
CA GLU A 160 -42.66 48.08 22.29
C GLU A 160 -41.41 48.54 21.51
N LEU A 161 -41.29 48.16 20.24
CA LEU A 161 -40.16 48.51 19.39
C LEU A 161 -40.33 49.86 18.67
N GLY A 162 -41.55 50.40 18.64
CA GLY A 162 -41.88 51.69 18.03
C GLY A 162 -42.05 51.65 16.52
N SER A 163 -42.20 50.46 15.91
CA SER A 163 -42.42 50.32 14.47
C SER A 163 -43.27 49.09 14.14
N GLU A 164 -44.15 49.19 13.15
CA GLU A 164 -44.93 48.02 12.64
C GLU A 164 -44.10 47.10 11.74
N ARG A 165 -43.04 47.64 11.16
CA ARG A 165 -42.09 46.93 10.30
C ARG A 165 -40.69 47.18 10.82
N ALA A 166 -39.88 46.14 10.84
CA ALA A 166 -38.48 46.23 11.20
C ALA A 166 -37.65 45.33 10.29
N THR A 167 -36.40 45.71 10.08
CA THR A 167 -35.40 44.83 9.47
C THR A 167 -34.58 44.24 10.59
N PHE A 168 -34.77 42.96 10.86
CA PHE A 168 -34.04 42.22 11.87
C PHE A 168 -32.70 41.78 11.28
N VAL A 169 -31.63 42.13 11.98
CA VAL A 169 -30.27 41.72 11.63
C VAL A 169 -29.69 40.92 12.79
N PHE A 170 -28.99 39.83 12.48
CA PHE A 170 -28.50 38.89 13.51
C PHE A 170 -26.99 38.97 13.74
N GLU A 171 -26.24 39.79 12.98
CA GLU A 171 -24.83 40.11 13.25
C GLU A 171 -24.66 41.63 13.34
N GLY A 172 -23.73 42.06 14.20
CA GLY A 172 -23.47 43.50 14.38
C GLY A 172 -22.88 44.16 13.14
N ALA A 173 -22.10 43.40 12.34
CA ALA A 173 -21.43 43.88 11.14
C ALA A 173 -22.40 44.26 10.01
N ASP A 174 -23.53 43.54 9.91
CA ASP A 174 -24.53 43.75 8.84
C ASP A 174 -25.49 44.91 9.13
N ARG A 175 -25.31 45.61 10.25
CA ARG A 175 -26.25 46.62 10.72
C ARG A 175 -26.05 47.93 9.96
N THR A 176 -27.05 48.33 9.19
CA THR A 176 -27.17 49.66 8.59
C THR A 176 -28.07 50.58 9.41
N ALA A 177 -28.07 51.88 9.10
CA ALA A 177 -28.92 52.85 9.78
C ALA A 177 -30.41 52.50 9.57
N GLY A 178 -31.12 52.17 10.67
CA GLY A 178 -32.52 51.72 10.64
C GLY A 178 -32.72 50.22 10.90
N ASP A 179 -31.65 49.43 10.85
CA ASP A 179 -31.72 48.01 11.19
C ASP A 179 -31.77 47.77 12.71
N THR A 180 -32.48 46.71 13.08
CA THR A 180 -32.68 46.29 14.44
C THR A 180 -31.89 45.01 14.72
N LEU A 181 -30.82 45.12 15.52
CA LEU A 181 -30.00 43.96 15.91
C LEU A 181 -30.78 43.04 16.86
N VAL A 182 -30.88 41.76 16.52
CA VAL A 182 -31.49 40.71 17.33
C VAL A 182 -30.37 39.80 17.85
N ALA A 183 -29.79 40.18 18.99
CA ALA A 183 -28.77 39.42 19.69
C ALA A 183 -29.05 39.37 21.20
N PRO A 184 -28.51 38.41 21.96
CA PRO A 184 -28.76 38.31 23.39
C PRO A 184 -28.33 39.62 24.08
N GLY A 185 -29.19 40.16 24.95
CA GLY A 185 -28.94 41.44 25.63
C GLY A 185 -29.41 42.68 24.86
N THR A 186 -29.72 42.58 23.57
CA THR A 186 -30.33 43.70 22.82
C THR A 186 -31.76 43.95 23.28
N ARG A 187 -32.24 45.20 23.15
CA ARG A 187 -33.62 45.58 23.46
C ARG A 187 -34.62 44.69 22.71
N THR A 188 -34.37 44.45 21.44
CA THR A 188 -35.25 43.67 20.56
C THR A 188 -35.37 42.23 20.99
N PHE A 189 -34.25 41.58 21.30
CA PHE A 189 -34.28 40.22 21.80
C PHE A 189 -34.98 40.11 23.16
N ASN A 190 -34.79 41.10 24.04
CA ASN A 190 -35.50 41.16 25.32
C ASN A 190 -37.02 41.37 25.13
N ALA A 191 -37.43 42.21 24.17
CA ALA A 191 -38.84 42.41 23.81
C ALA A 191 -39.47 41.11 23.29
N LEU A 192 -38.80 40.40 22.38
CA LEU A 192 -39.23 39.07 21.92
C LEU A 192 -39.37 38.07 23.08
N CYS A 193 -38.41 38.05 24.01
CA CYS A 193 -38.48 37.23 25.21
C CYS A 193 -39.66 37.57 26.13
N ALA A 194 -39.95 38.87 26.30
CA ALA A 194 -41.08 39.33 27.12
C ALA A 194 -42.40 38.95 26.46
N PHE A 195 -42.51 39.21 25.16
CA PHE A 195 -43.69 38.92 24.37
C PHE A 195 -44.03 37.42 24.34
N ALA A 196 -43.03 36.54 24.22
CA ALA A 196 -43.21 35.09 24.29
C ALA A 196 -43.71 34.57 25.65
N ARG A 197 -43.58 35.37 26.72
CA ARG A 197 -44.05 35.01 28.07
C ARG A 197 -45.49 35.47 28.34
N GLU A 198 -46.02 36.39 27.53
CA GLU A 198 -47.41 36.80 27.67
C GLU A 198 -48.31 35.65 27.19
N PRO A 199 -49.17 35.09 28.07
CA PRO A 199 -50.10 34.06 27.65
C PRO A 199 -50.96 34.65 26.53
N ALA A 200 -51.09 33.93 25.41
CA ALA A 200 -51.93 34.32 24.28
C ALA A 200 -53.38 34.49 24.76
N SER A 201 -53.70 35.67 25.30
CA SER A 201 -55.02 35.98 25.82
C SER A 201 -55.94 36.08 24.62
N ALA A 202 -56.92 35.19 24.56
CA ALA A 202 -57.89 35.07 23.47
C ALA A 202 -58.39 36.45 23.03
N SER A 203 -57.94 36.89 21.85
CA SER A 203 -58.43 38.10 21.20
C SER A 203 -59.87 37.88 20.76
N THR A 204 -60.80 38.19 21.66
CA THR A 204 -62.22 38.28 21.38
C THR A 204 -62.45 39.51 20.49
N SER A 205 -62.56 39.27 19.18
CA SER A 205 -63.06 40.26 18.23
C SER A 205 -64.58 40.15 18.17
N ASP A 206 -65.23 41.06 18.89
CA ASP A 206 -66.65 41.38 18.81
C ASP A 206 -66.84 42.48 17.75
N ALA A 207 -67.51 42.17 16.62
CA ALA A 207 -68.35 43.09 15.84
C ALA A 207 -68.74 42.51 14.45
N GLY A 208 -70.05 42.47 14.15
CA GLY A 208 -70.55 42.70 12.78
C GLY A 208 -71.56 41.70 12.20
N SER A 209 -72.85 41.98 12.44
CA SER A 209 -74.04 41.27 11.94
C SER A 209 -74.31 41.47 10.43
N ALA A 210 -74.60 40.40 9.66
CA ALA A 210 -75.79 40.28 8.76
C ALA A 210 -75.83 39.02 7.85
N LYS A 211 -76.99 38.36 7.89
CA LYS A 211 -77.74 37.63 6.83
C LYS A 211 -77.36 36.21 6.34
N THR A 212 -78.30 35.32 6.67
CA THR A 212 -78.76 34.03 6.14
C THR A 212 -78.65 33.77 4.62
N ALA A 213 -78.19 32.57 4.24
CA ALA A 213 -78.78 31.69 3.22
C ALA A 213 -78.19 30.25 3.25
N GLU A 214 -79.10 29.27 3.39
CA GLU A 214 -79.18 27.86 2.93
C GLU A 214 -77.94 26.96 2.62
N MET A 215 -77.98 25.76 3.24
CA MET A 215 -77.33 24.44 3.00
C MET A 215 -77.41 23.87 1.54
N PRO A 216 -76.83 22.69 1.14
CA PRO A 216 -76.13 21.60 1.86
C PRO A 216 -74.89 20.93 1.18
N GLY A 217 -74.22 20.00 1.88
CA GLY A 217 -73.39 18.90 1.33
C GLY A 217 -71.96 18.87 1.90
N ALA A 218 -71.69 18.11 2.97
CA ALA A 218 -71.21 16.72 2.94
C ALA A 218 -69.88 16.57 2.19
N ASP A 219 -68.77 16.53 2.94
CA ASP A 219 -67.86 15.38 3.01
C ASP A 219 -66.96 15.54 4.24
N GLU A 220 -66.91 14.48 5.04
CA GLU A 220 -66.04 14.33 6.21
C GLU A 220 -64.61 14.07 5.72
N GLU A 221 -63.77 15.10 5.71
CA GLU A 221 -62.31 14.91 5.75
C GLU A 221 -61.82 15.24 7.16
N SER A 222 -61.16 14.24 7.73
CA SER A 222 -60.50 14.24 9.03
C SER A 222 -59.50 15.40 9.12
N ASP A 223 -59.90 16.44 9.82
CA ASP A 223 -59.05 17.55 10.22
C ASP A 223 -58.02 17.06 11.26
N ALA A 224 -56.83 16.74 10.79
CA ALA A 224 -55.66 16.45 11.60
C ALA A 224 -55.23 17.74 12.30
N GLY A 225 -55.87 18.02 13.44
CA GLY A 225 -55.57 19.16 14.30
C GLY A 225 -54.13 19.13 14.83
N TYR A 226 -53.24 19.81 14.11
CA TYR A 226 -52.00 20.37 14.66
C TYR A 226 -52.38 21.47 15.66
N GLY A 227 -52.46 21.15 16.96
CA GLY A 227 -52.99 22.18 17.86
C GLY A 227 -53.05 21.93 19.35
N THR A 228 -52.10 21.20 19.96
CA THR A 228 -51.80 21.35 21.40
C THR A 228 -50.33 21.03 21.64
N GLY A 229 -49.59 21.95 22.27
CA GLY A 229 -48.13 21.95 22.34
C GLY A 229 -47.50 20.69 22.91
N PRO A 230 -46.24 20.37 22.54
CA PRO A 230 -45.54 19.16 22.94
C PRO A 230 -45.17 19.23 24.43
N ALA A 231 -46.12 18.92 25.31
CA ALA A 231 -45.86 18.67 26.71
C ALA A 231 -45.20 17.28 26.84
N GLY A 232 -43.94 17.20 26.43
CA GLY A 232 -42.87 16.43 27.07
C GLY A 232 -43.14 14.98 27.48
N HIS A 233 -43.97 14.22 26.77
CA HIS A 233 -44.07 12.79 27.03
C HIS A 233 -42.83 12.09 26.49
N VAL A 234 -42.00 11.60 27.41
CA VAL A 234 -40.89 10.70 27.10
C VAL A 234 -41.52 9.35 26.79
N GLY A 235 -41.39 8.88 25.54
CA GLY A 235 -41.87 7.55 25.16
C GLY A 235 -41.01 6.49 25.84
N THR A 236 -41.58 5.32 26.17
CA THR A 236 -40.82 4.20 26.74
C THR A 236 -40.65 3.10 25.70
N ILE A 237 -39.42 2.57 25.56
CA ILE A 237 -39.11 1.39 24.74
C ILE A 237 -38.41 0.38 25.62
N HIS A 238 -38.90 -0.86 25.62
CA HIS A 238 -38.21 -1.98 26.24
C HIS A 238 -37.41 -2.75 25.17
N LEU A 239 -36.13 -2.98 25.45
CA LEU A 239 -35.17 -3.68 24.61
C LEU A 239 -34.79 -4.99 25.32
N GLY A 240 -35.69 -5.96 25.24
CA GLY A 240 -35.50 -7.31 25.75
C GLY A 240 -34.86 -8.25 24.73
N SER A 241 -34.46 -9.42 25.22
CA SER A 241 -33.93 -10.53 24.40
C SER A 241 -34.95 -11.15 23.44
N ASP A 242 -36.24 -10.90 23.65
CA ASP A 242 -37.35 -11.26 22.77
C ASP A 242 -37.44 -10.38 21.51
N VAL A 243 -37.02 -9.11 21.64
CA VAL A 243 -37.07 -8.12 20.54
C VAL A 243 -35.73 -8.02 19.81
N LEU A 244 -34.62 -8.22 20.52
CA LEU A 244 -33.27 -8.05 19.97
C LEU A 244 -32.64 -9.39 19.59
N GLN A 245 -32.04 -9.44 18.41
CA GLN A 245 -31.25 -10.59 17.98
C GLN A 245 -29.99 -10.70 18.85
N LEU A 246 -29.77 -11.86 19.47
CA LEU A 246 -28.54 -12.13 20.23
C LEU A 246 -27.38 -12.38 19.25
N HIS A 247 -26.19 -11.85 19.55
CA HIS A 247 -24.98 -12.11 18.76
C HIS A 247 -23.90 -12.83 19.58
N SER A 248 -23.03 -13.52 18.85
CA SER A 248 -21.79 -14.09 19.39
C SER A 248 -20.81 -12.97 19.74
N PRO A 249 -20.07 -13.07 20.86
CA PRO A 249 -18.95 -12.18 21.15
C PRO A 249 -17.99 -12.02 19.96
N PRO A 250 -17.70 -10.79 19.48
CA PRO A 250 -16.85 -10.56 18.30
C PRO A 250 -15.46 -11.20 18.39
N VAL A 251 -14.90 -11.32 19.60
CA VAL A 251 -13.60 -11.96 19.83
C VAL A 251 -13.59 -13.45 19.46
N LEU A 252 -14.72 -14.15 19.59
CA LEU A 252 -14.85 -15.56 19.23
C LEU A 252 -14.93 -15.72 17.70
N ASP A 253 -15.68 -14.85 17.04
CA ASP A 253 -15.80 -14.82 15.58
C ASP A 253 -14.44 -14.46 14.95
N ALA A 254 -13.72 -13.49 15.51
CA ALA A 254 -12.37 -13.11 15.09
C ALA A 254 -11.33 -14.24 15.32
N ALA A 255 -11.53 -15.08 16.34
CA ALA A 255 -10.71 -16.26 16.58
C ALA A 255 -10.98 -17.41 15.60
N GLY A 256 -12.05 -17.32 14.80
CA GLY A 256 -12.44 -18.33 13.82
C GLY A 256 -13.16 -19.54 14.43
N PHE A 257 -13.78 -19.37 15.60
CA PHE A 257 -14.59 -20.43 16.20
C PHE A 257 -15.99 -20.48 15.59
N GLU A 258 -16.53 -21.68 15.44
CA GLU A 258 -17.96 -21.87 15.23
C GLU A 258 -18.67 -21.69 16.58
N THR A 259 -19.43 -20.60 16.72
CA THR A 259 -20.14 -20.27 17.96
C THR A 259 -21.65 -20.38 17.76
N SER A 260 -22.31 -21.14 18.64
CA SER A 260 -23.77 -21.23 18.71
C SER A 260 -24.26 -20.77 20.08
N ILE A 261 -25.33 -19.97 20.10
CA ILE A 261 -25.96 -19.48 21.33
C ILE A 261 -26.93 -20.56 21.82
N GLU A 262 -26.67 -21.15 22.99
CA GLU A 262 -27.53 -22.17 23.61
C GLU A 262 -28.73 -21.52 24.34
N GLY A 263 -28.54 -20.33 24.92
CA GLY A 263 -29.61 -19.62 25.62
C GLY A 263 -29.19 -18.27 26.20
N PHE A 264 -30.17 -17.49 26.63
CA PHE A 264 -29.97 -16.24 27.36
C PHE A 264 -30.86 -16.20 28.60
N SER A 265 -30.27 -15.90 29.75
CA SER A 265 -30.97 -15.77 31.03
C SER A 265 -30.89 -14.33 31.54
N PRO A 266 -31.99 -13.56 31.53
CA PRO A 266 -31.98 -12.17 32.03
C PRO A 266 -31.72 -12.14 33.54
N ARG A 267 -30.86 -11.23 33.98
CA ARG A 267 -30.49 -11.02 35.40
C ARG A 267 -30.98 -9.69 35.96
N GLY A 268 -31.23 -8.71 35.10
CA GLY A 268 -31.75 -7.40 35.48
C GLY A 268 -32.07 -6.53 34.28
N THR A 269 -32.61 -5.34 34.56
CA THR A 269 -32.90 -4.31 33.56
C THR A 269 -32.18 -3.02 33.92
N GLU A 270 -31.54 -2.40 32.95
CA GLU A 270 -30.95 -1.07 33.06
C GLU A 270 -31.77 -0.06 32.29
N ARG A 271 -31.61 1.23 32.61
CA ARG A 271 -32.36 2.32 32.00
C ARG A 271 -31.41 3.31 31.32
N ALA A 272 -31.81 3.82 30.16
CA ALA A 272 -31.11 4.88 29.44
C ALA A 272 -32.10 5.90 28.89
N LEU A 273 -31.61 7.07 28.50
CA LEU A 273 -32.37 8.08 27.76
C LEU A 273 -31.78 8.21 26.35
N ALA A 274 -32.60 8.03 25.33
CA ALA A 274 -32.27 8.30 23.94
C ALA A 274 -32.90 9.62 23.48
N PHE A 275 -32.09 10.48 22.87
CA PHE A 275 -32.54 11.72 22.27
C PHE A 275 -32.33 11.65 20.77
N HIS A 276 -33.38 11.98 20.03
CA HIS A 276 -33.38 12.01 18.57
C HIS A 276 -33.34 13.46 18.12
N PHE A 277 -32.25 13.85 17.47
CA PHE A 277 -32.07 15.14 16.84
C PHE A 277 -32.27 15.05 15.34
N ARG A 278 -32.78 16.13 14.77
CA ARG A 278 -32.73 16.39 13.33
C ARG A 278 -31.76 17.53 13.10
N ALA A 279 -30.68 17.23 12.40
CA ALA A 279 -29.72 18.19 11.89
C ALA A 279 -30.17 18.63 10.49
N GLN A 280 -30.42 19.92 10.31
CA GLN A 280 -30.66 20.52 9.00
C GLN A 280 -29.41 21.29 8.59
N PHE A 281 -28.88 20.98 7.42
CA PHE A 281 -27.77 21.72 6.83
C PHE A 281 -28.34 22.70 5.80
N LEU A 282 -28.12 23.99 6.01
CA LEU A 282 -28.57 25.06 5.12
C LEU A 282 -27.35 25.60 4.36
N SER A 283 -27.33 25.37 3.04
CA SER A 283 -26.41 26.03 2.10
C SER A 283 -27.15 26.38 0.80
N VAL A 284 -26.53 27.19 -0.06
CA VAL A 284 -27.12 27.60 -1.35
C VAL A 284 -27.16 26.47 -2.38
N ARG A 285 -26.15 25.59 -2.40
CA ARG A 285 -26.03 24.52 -3.41
C ARG A 285 -26.60 23.20 -2.95
N SER A 286 -26.55 22.90 -1.65
CA SER A 286 -27.18 21.70 -1.12
C SER A 286 -28.67 21.94 -0.95
N TYR A 287 -29.50 21.22 -1.72
CA TYR A 287 -30.86 20.88 -1.28
C TYR A 287 -30.80 20.53 0.20
N GLN A 288 -31.74 21.06 1.00
CA GLN A 288 -31.80 20.86 2.45
C GLN A 288 -31.45 19.41 2.80
N ARG A 289 -30.25 19.20 3.35
CA ARG A 289 -29.84 17.88 3.81
C ARG A 289 -30.33 17.77 5.24
N GLU A 290 -31.15 16.77 5.49
CA GLU A 290 -31.57 16.43 6.84
C GLU A 290 -30.83 15.17 7.27
N GLU A 291 -30.29 15.17 8.47
CA GLU A 291 -29.67 14.01 9.08
C GLU A 291 -30.27 13.80 10.47
N SER A 292 -30.73 12.58 10.74
CA SER A 292 -31.24 12.20 12.06
C SER A 292 -30.11 11.63 12.91
N VAL A 293 -29.84 12.22 14.06
CA VAL A 293 -28.82 11.75 15.00
C VAL A 293 -29.50 11.27 16.27
N THR A 294 -29.18 10.06 16.69
CA THR A 294 -29.68 9.49 17.94
C THR A 294 -28.52 9.34 18.90
N ILE A 295 -28.66 9.89 20.10
CA ILE A 295 -27.68 9.79 21.18
C ILE A 295 -28.37 9.14 22.38
N ALA A 296 -27.81 8.04 22.87
CA ALA A 296 -28.25 7.41 24.11
C ALA A 296 -27.29 7.80 25.24
N VAL A 297 -27.82 8.02 26.43
CA VAL A 297 -27.04 8.32 27.64
C VAL A 297 -27.56 7.56 28.84
N ASP A 298 -26.64 7.19 29.73
CA ASP A 298 -26.99 6.72 31.05
C ASP A 298 -27.43 7.93 31.90
N PRO A 299 -28.66 7.96 32.45
CA PRO A 299 -29.16 9.05 33.26
C PRO A 299 -28.37 9.27 34.56
N ALA A 300 -27.77 8.21 35.13
CA ALA A 300 -27.07 8.28 36.41
C ALA A 300 -25.65 8.85 36.25
N THR A 301 -24.89 8.33 35.29
CA THR A 301 -23.50 8.75 35.04
C THR A 301 -23.38 9.91 34.05
N ARG A 302 -24.44 10.14 33.26
CA ARG A 302 -24.47 11.08 32.12
C ARG A 302 -23.47 10.75 31.02
N SER A 303 -22.94 9.52 30.98
CA SER A 303 -22.06 9.08 29.90
C SER A 303 -22.87 8.72 28.65
N ALA A 304 -22.34 9.08 27.47
CA ALA A 304 -22.89 8.61 26.21
C ALA A 304 -22.73 7.09 26.08
N LEU A 305 -23.76 6.44 25.54
CA LEU A 305 -23.83 5.00 25.25
C LEU A 305 -23.90 4.82 23.72
N PRO A 306 -22.78 5.01 22.99
CA PRO A 306 -22.78 5.00 21.53
C PRO A 306 -23.22 3.66 20.94
N ALA A 307 -22.84 2.53 21.55
CA ALA A 307 -23.25 1.20 21.14
C ALA A 307 -24.78 1.04 21.18
N LEU A 308 -25.41 1.46 22.29
CA LEU A 308 -26.87 1.48 22.44
C LEU A 308 -27.54 2.37 21.39
N ALA A 309 -26.98 3.55 21.12
CA ALA A 309 -27.48 4.47 20.12
C ALA A 309 -27.38 3.91 18.69
N ALA A 310 -26.28 3.21 18.37
CA ALA A 310 -26.09 2.53 17.09
C ALA A 310 -27.12 1.40 16.92
N ARG A 311 -27.28 0.56 17.94
CA ARG A 311 -28.27 -0.52 17.99
C ARG A 311 -29.69 0.00 17.78
N LEU A 312 -30.07 1.04 18.54
CA LEU A 312 -31.40 1.65 18.42
C LEU A 312 -31.65 2.19 17.00
N ARG A 313 -30.66 2.83 16.36
CA ARG A 313 -30.80 3.29 14.96
C ARG A 313 -30.99 2.12 14.00
N ALA A 314 -30.19 1.07 14.13
CA ALA A 314 -30.27 -0.12 13.28
C ALA A 314 -31.65 -0.82 13.35
N HIS A 315 -32.31 -0.78 14.52
CA HIS A 315 -33.60 -1.43 14.74
C HIS A 315 -34.81 -0.47 14.80
N SER A 316 -34.60 0.84 14.72
CA SER A 316 -35.65 1.85 14.90
C SER A 316 -36.86 1.67 13.98
N LEU A 317 -36.65 1.27 12.72
CA LEU A 317 -37.74 1.04 11.77
C LEU A 317 -38.64 -0.14 12.17
N ARG A 318 -38.07 -1.19 12.78
CA ARG A 318 -38.85 -2.35 13.27
C ARG A 318 -39.56 -2.04 14.58
N LEU A 319 -38.88 -1.33 15.49
CA LEU A 319 -39.43 -0.96 16.79
C LEU A 319 -40.59 0.05 16.72
N LEU A 320 -40.69 0.79 15.61
CA LEU A 320 -41.71 1.81 15.39
C LEU A 320 -42.91 1.35 14.55
N ASP A 321 -42.96 0.09 14.10
CA ASP A 321 -44.10 -0.45 13.35
C ASP A 321 -44.96 -1.35 14.28
N PRO A 322 -45.97 -0.79 14.98
CA PRO A 322 -46.81 -1.52 15.95
C PRO A 322 -47.83 -2.44 15.28
N ARG A 323 -47.53 -2.98 14.10
CA ARG A 323 -48.48 -3.72 13.25
C ARG A 323 -48.29 -5.22 13.23
N ASP A 324 -47.34 -5.74 13.98
CA ASP A 324 -47.03 -7.18 14.02
C ASP A 324 -47.44 -7.85 15.36
N ASP A 325 -48.41 -7.24 16.05
CA ASP A 325 -49.11 -7.85 17.18
C ASP A 325 -50.04 -8.93 16.60
N GLY A 326 -49.48 -10.11 16.29
CA GLY A 326 -50.11 -11.26 15.63
C GLY A 326 -51.48 -11.68 16.19
N GLY A 327 -52.52 -10.96 15.76
CA GLY A 327 -53.89 -11.10 16.21
C GLY A 327 -54.88 -11.41 15.09
N ASP A 328 -54.43 -12.03 13.99
CA ASP A 328 -55.31 -12.73 13.06
C ASP A 328 -55.15 -14.24 13.28
N HIS A 329 -55.59 -14.70 14.47
CA HIS A 329 -56.15 -16.03 14.59
C HIS A 329 -57.63 -15.91 14.20
N ASP A 330 -57.86 -15.93 12.90
CA ASP A 330 -59.14 -16.28 12.30
C ASP A 330 -59.62 -17.61 12.88
N GLY A 331 -60.55 -17.48 13.83
CA GLY A 331 -61.26 -18.57 14.44
C GLY A 331 -62.05 -19.34 13.38
N GLU A 332 -61.48 -20.45 12.92
CA GLU A 332 -62.26 -21.56 12.37
C GLU A 332 -62.88 -22.36 13.53
N ASP A 333 -64.17 -22.12 13.72
CA ASP A 333 -65.20 -23.10 14.03
C ASP A 333 -64.84 -24.25 14.99
N CYS A 334 -65.15 -24.04 16.27
CA CYS A 334 -65.40 -25.12 17.23
C CYS A 334 -66.74 -24.89 17.93
N ASP A 335 -67.82 -24.94 17.14
CA ASP A 335 -69.16 -25.24 17.62
C ASP A 335 -69.20 -26.70 18.12
N GLU A 336 -68.98 -26.96 19.42
CA GLU A 336 -69.66 -28.12 20.03
C GLU A 336 -69.95 -27.97 21.54
N LYS A 337 -71.26 -28.03 21.79
CA LYS A 337 -71.98 -27.94 23.05
C LYS A 337 -71.43 -28.85 24.16
N GLY A 338 -71.18 -28.29 25.33
CA GLY A 338 -70.97 -29.05 26.57
C GLY A 338 -71.24 -28.24 27.82
N GLN A 339 -72.46 -28.32 28.35
CA GLN A 339 -72.84 -27.79 29.66
C GLN A 339 -72.03 -28.48 30.77
N GLY A 340 -71.28 -27.71 31.56
CA GLY A 340 -70.47 -28.25 32.66
C GLY A 340 -70.14 -27.19 33.69
N ASN A 341 -71.07 -27.00 34.63
CA ASN A 341 -70.96 -26.20 35.84
C ASN A 341 -69.77 -26.66 36.70
N GLY A 342 -68.83 -25.78 37.07
CA GLY A 342 -67.73 -26.15 37.98
C GLY A 342 -66.78 -24.97 38.22
N GLY A 343 -66.95 -24.32 39.37
CA GLY A 343 -66.15 -23.15 39.75
C GLY A 343 -64.72 -23.47 40.19
N CYS A 344 -63.87 -22.45 40.06
CA CYS A 344 -62.70 -22.25 40.88
C CYS A 344 -62.44 -20.74 40.97
N ASN A 345 -62.77 -20.19 42.13
CA ASN A 345 -62.15 -18.96 42.63
C ASN A 345 -60.65 -19.23 42.80
N ALA A 346 -59.81 -18.43 42.17
CA ALA A 346 -58.45 -18.20 42.60
C ALA A 346 -58.09 -16.76 42.28
N ASP A 347 -58.33 -15.90 43.27
CA ASP A 347 -57.79 -14.56 43.41
C ASP A 347 -56.29 -14.53 43.08
N SER A 348 -55.95 -14.07 41.88
CA SER A 348 -54.58 -13.67 41.52
C SER A 348 -54.54 -12.16 41.48
N LYS A 349 -54.65 -11.54 42.67
CA LYS A 349 -54.30 -10.14 42.90
C LYS A 349 -52.77 -10.03 43.01
N SER A 350 -52.10 -9.90 41.88
CA SER A 350 -50.71 -9.47 41.80
C SER A 350 -50.56 -8.51 40.62
N SER A 351 -51.10 -7.30 40.75
CA SER A 351 -50.96 -6.27 39.71
C SER A 351 -51.05 -4.85 40.27
N GLU A 352 -50.39 -4.55 41.39
CA GLU A 352 -50.31 -3.18 41.90
C GLU A 352 -48.88 -2.86 42.36
N ALA A 353 -48.38 -1.73 41.83
CA ALA A 353 -47.09 -1.08 42.05
C ALA A 353 -45.92 -1.46 41.12
N ASP A 354 -46.16 -1.52 39.81
CA ASP A 354 -45.13 -1.03 38.87
C ASP A 354 -45.32 0.49 38.74
N THR A 355 -44.89 1.21 39.78
CA THR A 355 -44.77 2.66 39.71
C THR A 355 -43.57 2.96 38.82
N GLY A 356 -43.80 2.99 37.51
CA GLY A 356 -42.82 3.45 36.53
C GLY A 356 -42.19 4.74 37.06
N PHE A 357 -40.92 4.65 37.45
CA PHE A 357 -40.17 5.77 38.01
C PHE A 357 -39.86 6.74 36.87
N GLU A 358 -40.85 7.54 36.46
CA GLU A 358 -40.64 8.60 35.48
C GLU A 358 -39.41 9.42 35.88
N PHE A 359 -38.47 9.59 34.94
CA PHE A 359 -37.26 10.37 35.23
C PHE A 359 -37.65 11.77 35.68
N ASP A 360 -37.04 12.23 36.76
CA ASP A 360 -37.28 13.60 37.19
C ASP A 360 -36.75 14.58 36.12
N ARG A 361 -37.40 15.73 36.05
CA ARG A 361 -37.09 16.75 35.04
C ARG A 361 -35.64 17.24 35.09
N GLU A 362 -35.00 17.23 36.26
CA GLU A 362 -33.62 17.69 36.42
C GLU A 362 -32.65 16.68 35.79
N THR A 363 -32.90 15.38 35.95
CA THR A 363 -32.16 14.30 35.28
C THR A 363 -32.25 14.42 33.75
N VAL A 364 -33.45 14.63 33.20
CA VAL A 364 -33.62 14.80 31.73
C VAL A 364 -32.90 16.05 31.21
N LEU A 365 -32.97 17.18 31.94
CA LEU A 365 -32.27 18.42 31.56
C LEU A 365 -30.75 18.30 31.66
N GLY A 366 -30.24 17.60 32.69
CA GLY A 366 -28.81 17.33 32.84
C GLY A 366 -28.26 16.40 31.76
N ALA A 367 -29.05 15.39 31.37
CA ALA A 367 -28.74 14.53 30.23
C ALA A 367 -28.72 15.31 28.91
N TYR A 368 -29.71 16.19 28.69
CA TYR A 368 -29.86 16.94 27.44
C TYR A 368 -28.63 17.79 27.08
N SER A 369 -27.95 18.42 28.04
CA SER A 369 -26.74 19.20 27.73
C SER A 369 -25.60 18.32 27.21
N THR A 370 -25.35 17.17 27.84
CA THR A 370 -24.30 16.23 27.40
C THR A 370 -24.62 15.69 26.01
N VAL A 371 -25.89 15.31 25.82
CA VAL A 371 -26.40 14.75 24.59
C VAL A 371 -26.35 15.76 23.45
N LYS A 372 -26.66 17.03 23.71
CA LYS A 372 -26.53 18.10 22.71
C LYS A 372 -25.08 18.26 22.24
N THR A 373 -24.10 18.22 23.16
CA THR A 373 -22.68 18.27 22.79
C THR A 373 -22.30 17.06 21.95
N ALA A 374 -22.66 15.84 22.37
CA ALA A 374 -22.40 14.62 21.62
C ALA A 374 -23.07 14.62 20.23
N ALA A 375 -24.27 15.21 20.10
CA ALA A 375 -24.94 15.37 18.81
C ALA A 375 -24.18 16.34 17.90
N ILE A 376 -23.68 17.47 18.43
CA ILE A 376 -22.85 18.41 17.67
C ILE A 376 -21.58 17.71 17.18
N GLU A 377 -20.88 17.00 18.07
CA GLU A 377 -19.67 16.24 17.72
C GLU A 377 -19.94 15.17 16.65
N ALA A 378 -21.07 14.46 16.73
CA ALA A 378 -21.45 13.45 15.74
C ALA A 378 -21.72 14.05 14.35
N ILE A 379 -22.17 15.31 14.27
CA ILE A 379 -22.55 15.99 13.01
C ILE A 379 -21.38 16.76 12.39
N GLU A 380 -20.42 17.17 13.22
CA GLU A 380 -19.31 18.02 12.79
C GLU A 380 -18.52 17.45 11.59
N PRO A 381 -18.25 16.13 11.47
CA PRO A 381 -17.59 15.59 10.27
C PRO A 381 -18.39 15.84 8.98
N THR A 382 -19.72 15.69 9.02
CA THR A 382 -20.59 15.99 7.87
C THR A 382 -20.65 17.48 7.60
N ALA A 383 -20.74 18.31 8.64
CA ALA A 383 -20.75 19.77 8.53
C ALA A 383 -19.46 20.28 7.89
N GLU A 384 -18.30 19.79 8.34
CA GLU A 384 -16.99 20.17 7.84
C GLU A 384 -16.77 19.72 6.39
N ALA A 385 -17.20 18.51 6.04
CA ALA A 385 -17.17 18.04 4.66
C ALA A 385 -18.04 18.92 3.73
N LEU A 386 -19.16 19.46 4.23
CA LEU A 386 -19.99 20.41 3.49
C LEU A 386 -19.32 21.79 3.39
N ARG A 387 -18.80 22.33 4.50
CA ARG A 387 -18.09 23.62 4.53
C ARG A 387 -16.93 23.62 3.54
N LYS A 388 -16.08 22.58 3.53
CA LYS A 388 -14.96 22.45 2.60
C LYS A 388 -15.39 22.45 1.13
N ARG A 389 -16.53 21.81 0.82
CA ARG A 389 -17.08 21.79 -0.53
C ARG A 389 -17.59 23.17 -0.95
N GLU A 390 -18.30 23.87 -0.07
CA GLU A 390 -18.80 25.22 -0.35
C GLU A 390 -17.68 26.25 -0.42
N GLU A 391 -16.65 26.16 0.44
CA GLU A 391 -15.47 27.03 0.40
C GLU A 391 -14.70 26.91 -0.93
N ALA A 392 -14.56 25.69 -1.46
CA ALA A 392 -13.98 25.48 -2.77
C ALA A 392 -14.79 26.18 -3.88
N ALA A 393 -16.13 26.09 -3.81
CA ALA A 393 -17.03 26.77 -4.74
C ALA A 393 -16.98 28.31 -4.61
N VAL A 394 -16.86 28.82 -3.38
CA VAL A 394 -16.68 30.26 -3.11
C VAL A 394 -15.36 30.74 -3.69
N THR A 395 -14.27 29.99 -3.47
CA THR A 395 -12.94 30.37 -3.95
C THR A 395 -12.92 30.49 -5.47
N GLU A 396 -13.47 29.51 -6.18
CA GLU A 396 -13.63 29.55 -7.64
C GLU A 396 -14.41 30.81 -8.07
N ARG A 397 -15.54 31.09 -7.40
CA ARG A 397 -16.38 32.24 -7.74
C ARG A 397 -15.73 33.59 -7.41
N ILE A 398 -14.96 33.67 -6.33
CA ILE A 398 -14.17 34.85 -5.97
C ILE A 398 -13.12 35.14 -7.06
N THR A 399 -12.43 34.11 -7.54
CA THR A 399 -11.46 34.26 -8.64
C THR A 399 -12.14 34.83 -9.89
N GLU A 400 -13.29 34.28 -10.29
CA GLU A 400 -14.05 34.80 -11.43
C GLU A 400 -14.49 36.27 -11.25
N ILE A 401 -14.94 36.63 -10.04
CA ILE A 401 -15.33 38.01 -9.70
C ILE A 401 -14.11 38.93 -9.81
N SER A 402 -12.97 38.57 -9.21
CA SER A 402 -11.76 39.38 -9.24
C SER A 402 -11.21 39.55 -10.66
N GLU A 403 -11.17 38.49 -11.47
CA GLU A 403 -10.75 38.57 -12.88
C GLU A 403 -11.64 39.52 -13.70
N TYR A 404 -12.95 39.53 -13.43
CA TYR A 404 -13.88 40.46 -14.08
C TYR A 404 -13.57 41.91 -13.73
N TYR A 405 -13.35 42.23 -12.45
CA TYR A 405 -13.04 43.59 -12.01
C TYR A 405 -11.62 44.03 -12.43
N ASP A 406 -10.65 43.11 -12.47
CA ASP A 406 -9.31 43.38 -13.01
C ASP A 406 -9.36 43.78 -14.48
N ARG A 407 -10.15 43.08 -15.30
CA ARG A 407 -10.37 43.44 -16.70
C ARG A 407 -10.96 44.83 -16.84
N GLN A 408 -11.98 45.17 -16.04
CA GLN A 408 -12.59 46.50 -16.03
C GLN A 408 -11.58 47.60 -15.65
N ARG A 409 -10.71 47.35 -14.67
CA ARG A 409 -9.65 48.30 -14.29
C ARG A 409 -8.61 48.47 -15.41
N ALA A 410 -8.24 47.39 -16.10
CA ALA A 410 -7.31 47.43 -17.22
C ALA A 410 -7.85 48.22 -18.42
N GLU A 411 -9.14 48.11 -18.75
CA GLU A 411 -9.79 48.90 -19.81
C GLU A 411 -9.74 50.42 -19.50
N LEU A 412 -9.87 50.80 -18.22
CA LEU A 412 -9.70 52.18 -17.79
C LEU A 412 -8.26 52.67 -17.95
N ASP A 413 -7.27 51.81 -17.64
CA ASP A 413 -5.85 52.10 -17.84
C ASP A 413 -5.50 52.28 -19.32
N GLU A 414 -6.03 51.43 -20.20
CA GLU A 414 -5.88 51.57 -21.66
C GLU A 414 -6.42 52.92 -22.16
N THR A 415 -7.50 53.43 -21.55
CA THR A 415 -8.06 54.75 -21.90
C THR A 415 -7.11 55.89 -21.52
N VAL A 416 -6.43 55.79 -20.37
CA VAL A 416 -5.42 56.77 -19.94
C VAL A 416 -4.18 56.69 -20.86
N ASP A 417 -3.72 55.49 -21.18
CA ASP A 417 -2.54 55.29 -22.03
C ASP A 417 -2.78 55.72 -23.47
N ALA A 418 -3.99 55.54 -24.01
CA ALA A 418 -4.39 56.09 -25.30
C ALA A 418 -4.26 57.62 -25.33
N LYS A 419 -4.70 58.31 -24.27
CA LYS A 419 -4.56 59.78 -24.17
C LYS A 419 -3.10 60.23 -23.99
N ARG A 420 -2.29 59.46 -23.26
CA ARG A 420 -0.83 59.72 -23.18
C ARG A 420 -0.16 59.58 -24.54
N ALA A 421 -0.57 58.59 -25.34
CA ALA A 421 -0.07 58.40 -26.70
C ALA A 421 -0.44 59.58 -27.61
N ASP A 422 -1.64 60.14 -27.48
CA ASP A 422 -2.05 61.36 -28.20
C ASP A 422 -1.14 62.56 -27.87
N ILE A 423 -0.83 62.79 -26.59
CA ILE A 423 0.09 63.86 -26.16
C ILE A 423 1.48 63.66 -26.79
N LYS A 424 2.00 62.43 -26.77
CA LYS A 424 3.27 62.11 -27.42
C LYS A 424 3.23 62.39 -28.92
N ALA A 425 2.13 62.05 -29.60
CA ALA A 425 1.95 62.35 -31.01
C ALA A 425 1.93 63.87 -31.30
N TYR A 426 1.37 64.69 -30.41
CA TYR A 426 1.45 66.16 -30.53
C TYR A 426 2.87 66.69 -30.33
N ALA A 427 3.63 66.14 -29.37
CA ALA A 427 5.04 66.49 -29.17
C ALA A 427 5.89 66.18 -30.42
N GLU A 428 5.72 64.99 -31.02
CA GLU A 428 6.42 64.63 -32.26
C GLU A 428 6.01 65.49 -33.46
N LYS A 429 4.77 65.97 -33.52
CA LYS A 429 4.30 66.93 -34.54
C LYS A 429 4.91 68.32 -34.31
N TYR A 430 5.06 68.75 -33.05
CA TYR A 430 5.70 70.00 -32.67
C TYR A 430 7.16 70.03 -33.15
N ASP A 431 7.94 68.97 -32.88
CA ASP A 431 9.35 68.88 -33.26
C ASP A 431 9.56 68.92 -34.78
N ARG A 432 8.66 68.28 -35.54
CA ARG A 432 8.72 68.25 -37.01
C ARG A 432 8.25 69.54 -37.69
N ALA A 433 7.52 70.41 -36.99
CA ALA A 433 6.97 71.62 -37.59
C ALA A 433 8.08 72.65 -37.89
N GLN A 434 8.10 73.18 -39.13
CA GLN A 434 9.11 74.15 -39.57
C GLN A 434 8.72 75.63 -39.34
N GLY A 435 7.43 75.92 -39.07
CA GLY A 435 6.93 77.28 -38.87
C GLY A 435 6.47 77.53 -37.44
N ASP A 436 6.80 78.72 -36.90
CA ASP A 436 6.48 79.12 -35.52
C ASP A 436 4.97 79.11 -35.23
N GLU A 437 4.14 79.51 -36.18
CA GLU A 437 2.68 79.49 -36.02
C GLU A 437 2.14 78.06 -35.86
N THR A 438 2.68 77.10 -36.64
CA THR A 438 2.28 75.69 -36.55
C THR A 438 2.78 75.05 -35.26
N ARG A 439 3.98 75.42 -34.78
CA ARG A 439 4.51 75.02 -33.48
C ARG A 439 3.63 75.51 -32.33
N LEU A 440 3.23 76.78 -32.35
CA LEU A 440 2.34 77.35 -31.33
C LEU A 440 0.96 76.67 -31.32
N ARG A 441 0.46 76.25 -32.49
CA ARG A 441 -0.78 75.46 -32.58
C ARG A 441 -0.63 74.10 -31.89
N TYR A 442 0.41 73.32 -32.24
CA TYR A 442 0.63 72.00 -31.62
C TYR A 442 0.91 72.10 -30.13
N LEU A 443 1.59 73.16 -29.67
CA LEU A 443 1.79 73.39 -28.23
C LEU A 443 0.47 73.65 -27.50
N ARG A 444 -0.48 74.34 -28.13
CA ARG A 444 -1.82 74.56 -27.55
C ARG A 444 -2.59 73.25 -27.48
N GLU A 445 -2.62 72.49 -28.58
CA GLU A 445 -3.26 71.16 -28.63
C GLU A 445 -2.64 70.19 -27.60
N GLN A 446 -1.32 70.24 -27.41
CA GLN A 446 -0.64 69.45 -26.39
C GLN A 446 -1.10 69.81 -24.97
N ARG A 447 -1.14 71.11 -24.62
CA ARG A 447 -1.57 71.54 -23.29
C ARG A 447 -3.03 71.19 -23.01
N GLU A 448 -3.90 71.36 -24.01
CA GLU A 448 -5.30 70.96 -23.91
C GLU A 448 -5.42 69.45 -23.69
N ALA A 449 -4.64 68.65 -24.40
CA ALA A 449 -4.58 67.20 -24.18
C ALA A 449 -3.98 66.81 -22.80
N GLU A 450 -3.02 67.57 -22.26
CA GLU A 450 -2.47 67.38 -20.91
C GLU A 450 -3.51 67.68 -19.83
N ASP A 451 -4.28 68.76 -19.96
CA ASP A 451 -5.38 69.11 -19.04
C ASP A 451 -6.51 68.06 -19.11
N GLU A 452 -6.84 67.58 -20.31
CA GLU A 452 -7.77 66.47 -20.52
C GLU A 452 -7.27 65.18 -19.86
N LEU A 453 -5.99 64.84 -20.00
CA LEU A 453 -5.39 63.66 -19.38
C LEU A 453 -5.43 63.76 -17.86
N ALA A 454 -5.14 64.93 -17.28
CA ALA A 454 -5.21 65.13 -15.84
C ALA A 454 -6.64 64.87 -15.32
N THR A 455 -7.64 65.46 -15.98
CA THR A 455 -9.06 65.25 -15.63
C THR A 455 -9.50 63.80 -15.82
N LEU A 456 -9.04 63.15 -16.90
CA LEU A 456 -9.35 61.75 -17.18
C LEU A 456 -8.72 60.83 -16.13
N THR A 457 -7.47 61.08 -15.74
CA THR A 457 -6.74 60.28 -14.76
C THR A 457 -7.44 60.33 -13.40
N GLU A 458 -7.84 61.52 -12.94
CA GLU A 458 -8.61 61.66 -11.69
C GLU A 458 -9.93 60.87 -11.73
N ARG A 459 -10.68 60.97 -12.84
CA ARG A 459 -11.93 60.24 -13.03
C ARG A 459 -11.71 58.72 -13.07
N VAL A 460 -10.66 58.26 -13.73
CA VAL A 460 -10.31 56.83 -13.82
C VAL A 460 -9.93 56.29 -12.45
N GLU A 461 -9.11 57.01 -11.69
CA GLU A 461 -8.73 56.59 -10.34
C GLU A 461 -9.94 56.56 -9.38
N ALA A 462 -10.83 57.56 -9.45
CA ALA A 462 -12.09 57.52 -8.71
C ALA A 462 -12.94 56.29 -9.08
N ARG A 463 -13.09 55.99 -10.38
CA ARG A 463 -13.84 54.81 -10.83
C ARG A 463 -13.18 53.49 -10.41
N LYS A 464 -11.85 53.40 -10.41
CA LYS A 464 -11.13 52.22 -9.90
C LYS A 464 -11.33 52.02 -8.39
N CYS A 465 -11.47 53.10 -7.61
CA CYS A 465 -11.85 52.99 -6.21
C CYS A 465 -13.27 52.42 -6.05
N GLU A 466 -14.25 52.95 -6.79
CA GLU A 466 -15.62 52.42 -6.79
C GLU A 466 -15.66 50.93 -7.18
N LEU A 467 -14.95 50.53 -8.24
CA LEU A 467 -14.87 49.13 -8.68
C LEU A 467 -14.26 48.22 -7.59
N ARG A 468 -13.30 48.70 -6.80
CA ARG A 468 -12.75 47.94 -5.66
C ARG A 468 -13.77 47.74 -4.54
N ASP A 469 -14.61 48.74 -4.29
CA ASP A 469 -15.68 48.64 -3.29
C ASP A 469 -16.80 47.69 -3.77
N GLU A 470 -17.18 47.79 -5.04
CA GLU A 470 -18.13 46.89 -5.70
C GLU A 470 -17.61 45.43 -5.69
N GLU A 471 -16.33 45.20 -6.00
CA GLU A 471 -15.66 43.89 -5.92
C GLU A 471 -15.75 43.30 -4.51
N ARG A 472 -15.34 44.06 -3.47
CA ARG A 472 -15.40 43.61 -2.08
C ARG A 472 -16.81 43.28 -1.62
N ALA A 473 -17.78 44.12 -1.99
CA ALA A 473 -19.19 43.87 -1.66
C ALA A 473 -19.70 42.58 -2.32
N ARG A 474 -19.32 42.33 -3.58
CA ARG A 474 -19.71 41.12 -4.31
C ARG A 474 -19.09 39.85 -3.75
N ILE A 475 -17.81 39.91 -3.35
CA ILE A 475 -17.11 38.80 -2.68
C ILE A 475 -17.76 38.49 -1.33
N SER A 476 -18.11 39.51 -0.55
CA SER A 476 -18.82 39.34 0.74
C SER A 476 -20.18 38.68 0.54
N GLU A 477 -20.96 39.17 -0.42
CA GLU A 477 -22.28 38.62 -0.77
C GLU A 477 -22.17 37.13 -1.14
N GLU A 478 -21.18 36.75 -1.95
CA GLU A 478 -20.99 35.37 -2.38
C GLU A 478 -20.54 34.46 -1.21
N THR A 479 -19.63 34.95 -0.36
CA THR A 479 -19.16 34.23 0.83
C THR A 479 -20.33 33.96 1.80
N ASP A 480 -21.17 34.96 2.05
CA ASP A 480 -22.34 34.82 2.92
C ASP A 480 -23.40 33.87 2.34
N ARG A 481 -23.58 33.88 1.02
CA ARG A 481 -24.44 32.93 0.31
C ARG A 481 -24.04 31.50 0.64
N HIS A 482 -22.75 31.20 0.54
CA HIS A 482 -22.22 29.84 0.64
C HIS A 482 -21.90 29.38 2.06
N ARG A 483 -22.16 30.22 3.07
CA ARG A 483 -22.03 29.85 4.47
C ARG A 483 -22.95 28.67 4.81
N VAL A 484 -22.35 27.59 5.31
CA VAL A 484 -23.09 26.40 5.78
C VAL A 484 -23.53 26.61 7.23
N ASP A 485 -24.85 26.77 7.43
CA ASP A 485 -25.46 26.82 8.75
C ASP A 485 -25.99 25.43 9.15
N VAL A 486 -25.65 24.98 10.36
CA VAL A 486 -26.13 23.70 10.92
C VAL A 486 -27.12 23.96 12.03
N ASP A 487 -28.29 23.36 11.87
CA ASP A 487 -29.49 23.67 12.59
C ASP A 487 -29.95 22.40 13.30
N LEU A 488 -29.81 22.35 14.63
CA LEU A 488 -30.07 21.15 15.45
C LEU A 488 -31.39 21.27 16.21
N ASP A 489 -32.35 20.41 15.87
CA ASP A 489 -33.65 20.33 16.54
C ASP A 489 -33.80 19.02 17.30
N LEU A 490 -34.17 19.10 18.58
CA LEU A 490 -34.62 17.92 19.33
C LEU A 490 -36.01 17.53 18.84
N VAL A 491 -36.12 16.34 18.25
CA VAL A 491 -37.39 15.79 17.75
C VAL A 491 -38.14 15.08 18.89
N ARG A 492 -37.42 14.23 19.64
CA ARG A 492 -38.01 13.39 20.69
C ARG A 492 -36.95 12.95 21.71
N ALA A 493 -37.38 12.74 22.95
CA ALA A 493 -36.65 11.97 23.96
C ALA A 493 -37.43 10.70 24.30
N THR A 494 -36.73 9.59 24.43
CA THR A 494 -37.28 8.25 24.64
C THR A 494 -36.53 7.61 25.79
N GLU A 495 -37.24 7.11 26.78
CA GLU A 495 -36.70 6.25 27.81
C GLU A 495 -36.54 4.84 27.26
N LEU A 496 -35.35 4.27 27.46
CA LEU A 496 -35.01 2.91 27.13
C LEU A 496 -34.89 2.10 28.41
N SER A 497 -35.52 0.93 28.46
CA SER A 497 -35.24 -0.11 29.46
C SER A 497 -34.66 -1.30 28.72
N TYR A 498 -33.47 -1.78 29.07
CA TYR A 498 -32.82 -2.88 28.37
C TYR A 498 -32.36 -3.97 29.34
N GLU A 499 -32.44 -5.22 28.90
CA GLU A 499 -32.05 -6.37 29.72
C GLU A 499 -30.53 -6.53 29.79
N ARG A 500 -30.07 -7.02 30.94
CA ARG A 500 -28.70 -7.48 31.19
C ARG A 500 -28.78 -8.90 31.72
N GLY A 501 -28.05 -9.83 31.13
CA GLY A 501 -28.19 -11.26 31.45
C GLY A 501 -26.92 -12.05 31.24
N THR A 502 -27.05 -13.37 31.27
CA THR A 502 -25.98 -14.29 30.89
C THR A 502 -26.33 -15.04 29.62
N LEU A 503 -25.36 -15.06 28.71
CA LEU A 503 -25.41 -15.78 27.46
C LEU A 503 -24.67 -17.11 27.63
N GLU A 504 -25.35 -18.20 27.35
CA GLU A 504 -24.79 -19.55 27.31
C GLU A 504 -24.36 -19.83 25.88
N LEU A 505 -23.07 -20.09 25.69
CA LEU A 505 -22.45 -20.30 24.38
C LEU A 505 -21.93 -21.71 24.26
N SER A 506 -21.97 -22.28 23.07
CA SER A 506 -21.19 -23.45 22.66
C SER A 506 -20.23 -23.01 21.58
N VAL A 507 -18.93 -23.12 21.86
CA VAL A 507 -17.82 -22.63 21.03
C VAL A 507 -17.01 -23.83 20.59
N THR A 508 -16.79 -24.02 19.29
CA THR A 508 -15.99 -25.12 18.77
C THR A 508 -14.99 -24.68 17.70
N ASP A 509 -13.83 -25.34 17.66
CA ASP A 509 -12.83 -25.22 16.59
C ASP A 509 -12.90 -26.38 15.58
N GLY A 510 -13.97 -27.19 15.65
CA GLY A 510 -14.19 -28.39 14.82
C GLY A 510 -13.71 -29.69 15.47
N GLU A 511 -12.77 -29.63 16.42
CA GLU A 511 -12.27 -30.80 17.15
C GLU A 511 -12.73 -30.81 18.60
N VAL A 512 -12.76 -29.64 19.23
CA VAL A 512 -13.07 -29.48 20.65
C VAL A 512 -14.22 -28.50 20.80
N THR A 513 -15.11 -28.76 21.76
CA THR A 513 -16.23 -27.87 22.10
C THR A 513 -16.12 -27.41 23.55
N ALA A 514 -16.18 -26.10 23.78
CA ALA A 514 -16.29 -25.47 25.10
C ALA A 514 -17.68 -24.85 25.28
N ARG A 515 -18.15 -24.78 26.53
CA ARG A 515 -19.43 -24.14 26.87
C ARG A 515 -19.28 -22.96 27.84
N PRO A 516 -18.71 -21.83 27.40
CA PRO A 516 -18.54 -20.69 28.29
C PRO A 516 -19.89 -19.98 28.53
N THR A 517 -20.02 -19.40 29.73
CA THR A 517 -21.12 -18.49 30.07
C THR A 517 -20.57 -17.08 30.21
N VAL A 518 -21.10 -16.12 29.47
CA VAL A 518 -20.65 -14.71 29.51
C VAL A 518 -21.77 -13.79 29.97
N SER A 519 -21.41 -12.69 30.63
CA SER A 519 -22.37 -11.61 30.90
C SER A 519 -22.59 -10.85 29.59
N TYR A 520 -23.84 -10.66 29.19
CA TYR A 520 -24.19 -10.09 27.90
C TYR A 520 -25.29 -9.03 28.02
N VAL A 521 -25.17 -7.97 27.22
CA VAL A 521 -26.12 -6.87 27.14
C VAL A 521 -26.66 -6.80 25.70
N PRO A 522 -27.82 -7.41 25.39
CA PRO A 522 -28.35 -7.45 24.03
C PRO A 522 -28.50 -6.09 23.33
N ALA A 523 -28.73 -5.03 24.12
CA ALA A 523 -28.93 -3.69 23.61
C ALA A 523 -27.65 -2.95 23.22
N THR A 524 -26.50 -3.30 23.78
CA THR A 524 -25.18 -2.74 23.40
C THR A 524 -24.30 -3.73 22.65
N ASP A 525 -24.67 -5.01 22.63
CA ASP A 525 -23.84 -6.12 22.14
C ASP A 525 -22.53 -6.31 22.93
N GLU A 526 -22.48 -5.74 24.14
CA GLU A 526 -21.32 -5.86 25.01
C GLU A 526 -21.34 -7.19 25.75
N CYS A 527 -20.18 -7.85 25.76
CA CYS A 527 -19.93 -9.10 26.46
C CYS A 527 -18.78 -8.92 27.45
N TYR A 528 -18.93 -9.51 28.65
CA TYR A 528 -17.96 -9.44 29.73
C TYR A 528 -17.83 -10.78 30.43
N GLY A 529 -16.67 -11.01 31.06
CA GLY A 529 -16.41 -12.23 31.82
C GLY A 529 -16.18 -13.45 30.94
N LEU A 530 -15.65 -13.25 29.72
CA LEU A 530 -15.13 -14.35 28.92
C LEU A 530 -13.70 -14.63 29.41
N ASP A 531 -13.58 -15.18 30.61
CA ASP A 531 -12.30 -15.25 31.29
C ASP A 531 -11.46 -16.45 30.81
N CYS A 532 -10.16 -16.22 30.62
CA CYS A 532 -9.20 -17.30 30.43
C CYS A 532 -9.22 -18.23 31.66
N VAL A 533 -9.53 -19.51 31.45
CA VAL A 533 -9.63 -20.50 32.54
C VAL A 533 -8.35 -20.62 33.38
N CYS A 534 -7.18 -20.30 32.81
CA CYS A 534 -5.89 -20.40 33.50
C CYS A 534 -5.50 -19.15 34.29
N CYS A 535 -5.69 -17.95 33.74
CA CYS A 535 -5.19 -16.70 34.37
C CYS A 535 -6.29 -15.73 34.80
N GLY A 536 -7.55 -15.97 34.43
CA GLY A 536 -8.69 -15.11 34.74
C GLY A 536 -8.72 -13.78 33.98
N THR A 537 -7.89 -13.62 32.95
CA THR A 537 -7.93 -12.42 32.07
C THR A 537 -9.20 -12.44 31.23
N ASP A 538 -9.96 -11.35 31.22
CA ASP A 538 -11.15 -11.20 30.37
C ASP A 538 -10.74 -11.05 28.91
N LEU A 539 -11.10 -12.04 28.10
CA LEU A 539 -10.70 -12.13 26.70
C LEU A 539 -11.43 -11.11 25.82
N THR A 540 -12.42 -10.38 26.32
CA THR A 540 -13.15 -9.36 25.54
C THR A 540 -12.48 -7.99 25.51
N ILE A 541 -11.66 -7.65 26.52
CA ILE A 541 -11.12 -6.29 26.70
C ILE A 541 -9.89 -6.03 25.81
N ASP A 542 -9.09 -7.06 25.56
CA ASP A 542 -7.79 -6.91 24.89
C ASP A 542 -7.92 -6.69 23.37
N ALA A 543 -9.06 -7.04 22.76
CA ALA A 543 -9.25 -6.98 21.31
C ALA A 543 -9.35 -5.55 20.72
N GLU A 544 -9.83 -4.56 21.49
CA GLU A 544 -10.07 -3.20 20.96
C GLU A 544 -8.98 -2.18 21.35
N SER A 545 -8.18 -2.44 22.39
CA SER A 545 -7.26 -1.45 22.95
C SER A 545 -5.98 -1.23 22.14
N GLU A 546 -5.59 -2.14 21.24
CA GLU A 546 -4.31 -2.03 20.50
C GLU A 546 -4.42 -1.34 19.13
N VAL A 547 -5.63 -1.01 18.66
CA VAL A 547 -5.82 -0.43 17.29
C VAL A 547 -5.40 1.06 17.22
N GLY A 548 -5.05 1.69 18.35
CA GLY A 548 -4.88 3.16 18.43
C GLY A 548 -3.48 3.73 18.65
N SER A 549 -2.42 2.94 18.86
CA SER A 549 -1.18 3.47 19.47
C SER A 549 0.15 3.32 18.70
N SER A 550 0.17 2.79 17.47
CA SER A 550 1.40 2.81 16.64
C SER A 550 1.15 3.44 15.27
N ALA A 551 1.09 4.77 15.23
CA ALA A 551 1.06 5.57 14.00
C ALA A 551 2.47 5.89 13.45
N ASP A 552 3.54 5.44 14.11
CA ASP A 552 4.91 5.59 13.63
C ASP A 552 5.29 4.34 12.83
N GLY A 553 5.41 4.52 11.53
CA GLY A 553 5.58 3.48 10.52
C GLY A 553 6.95 2.79 10.47
N ASP A 554 7.02 1.90 9.48
CA ASP A 554 8.20 1.26 8.90
C ASP A 554 8.90 0.18 9.75
N THR A 555 8.25 -0.98 9.88
CA THR A 555 8.98 -2.25 9.73
C THR A 555 8.13 -3.26 8.95
N ASP A 556 8.60 -3.67 7.77
CA ASP A 556 8.11 -4.81 6.95
C ASP A 556 8.34 -6.17 7.65
N SER A 557 8.07 -6.25 8.95
CA SER A 557 8.07 -7.51 9.68
C SER A 557 6.72 -8.16 9.47
N ASP A 558 6.60 -8.93 8.38
CA ASP A 558 5.46 -9.78 7.99
C ASP A 558 5.18 -10.93 9.01
N VAL A 559 5.61 -10.76 10.26
CA VAL A 559 5.20 -11.58 11.40
C VAL A 559 3.88 -10.98 11.88
N GLY A 560 2.82 -11.35 11.16
CA GLY A 560 1.45 -10.89 11.37
C GLY A 560 1.06 -10.83 12.85
N SER A 561 0.26 -9.83 13.16
CA SER A 561 -0.38 -9.50 14.44
C SER A 561 -1.38 -10.58 14.90
N ASP A 562 -0.94 -11.84 14.89
CA ASP A 562 -1.61 -13.03 15.42
C ASP A 562 -1.60 -13.03 16.97
N ARG A 563 -1.46 -11.85 17.57
CA ARG A 563 -1.35 -11.63 19.01
C ARG A 563 -2.78 -11.52 19.56
N GLU A 564 -3.05 -12.41 20.51
CA GLU A 564 -4.18 -12.40 21.45
C GLU A 564 -5.52 -13.01 21.02
N ARG A 565 -5.59 -13.73 19.89
CA ARG A 565 -6.78 -14.58 19.64
C ARG A 565 -6.89 -15.67 20.71
N PRO A 566 -8.05 -15.83 21.38
CA PRO A 566 -8.27 -16.93 22.30
C PRO A 566 -8.14 -18.28 21.59
N ARG A 567 -7.74 -19.31 22.33
CA ARG A 567 -7.56 -20.68 21.82
C ARG A 567 -8.42 -21.63 22.64
N LEU A 568 -8.99 -22.63 21.98
CA LEU A 568 -9.55 -23.80 22.64
C LEU A 568 -8.41 -24.79 22.89
N CYS A 569 -8.29 -25.24 24.14
CA CYS A 569 -7.36 -26.30 24.47
C CYS A 569 -8.04 -27.67 24.32
N ALA A 570 -7.25 -28.75 24.16
CA ALA A 570 -7.75 -30.12 24.02
C ALA A 570 -8.70 -30.58 25.14
N GLY A 571 -8.65 -29.93 26.30
CA GLY A 571 -9.58 -30.16 27.42
C GLY A 571 -10.90 -29.39 27.35
N GLY A 572 -11.20 -28.67 26.26
CA GLY A 572 -12.41 -27.86 26.13
C GLY A 572 -12.39 -26.56 26.92
N HIS A 573 -11.20 -26.03 27.24
CA HIS A 573 -11.07 -24.73 27.92
C HIS A 573 -10.73 -23.63 26.92
N LEU A 574 -11.40 -22.49 27.06
CA LEU A 574 -11.04 -21.26 26.35
C LEU A 574 -9.94 -20.54 27.13
N VAL A 575 -8.81 -20.28 26.48
CA VAL A 575 -7.63 -19.68 27.13
C VAL A 575 -6.96 -18.61 26.27
N CYS A 576 -6.30 -17.66 26.91
CA CYS A 576 -5.49 -16.65 26.22
C CYS A 576 -4.24 -17.30 25.59
N LYS A 577 -3.64 -16.63 24.60
CA LYS A 577 -2.45 -17.10 23.89
C LYS A 577 -1.28 -17.45 24.82
N THR A 578 -1.10 -16.70 25.91
CA THR A 578 -0.01 -16.92 26.87
C THR A 578 -0.20 -18.19 27.69
N CYS A 579 -1.45 -18.53 28.00
CA CYS A 579 -1.79 -19.74 28.74
C CYS A 579 -1.93 -20.97 27.84
N ALA A 580 -2.08 -20.76 26.53
CA ALA A 580 -2.06 -21.81 25.52
C ALA A 580 -0.62 -22.26 25.21
N ARG A 581 -0.38 -23.57 25.24
CA ARG A 581 0.83 -24.22 24.74
C ARG A 581 0.45 -25.07 23.54
N THR A 582 0.86 -24.64 22.37
CA THR A 582 0.61 -25.36 21.12
C THR A 582 1.83 -26.20 20.76
N CYS A 583 1.61 -27.48 20.48
CA CYS A 583 2.65 -28.35 19.96
C CYS A 583 3.02 -27.88 18.55
N ARG A 584 4.27 -27.48 18.33
CA ARG A 584 4.72 -27.02 17.00
C ARG A 584 4.53 -28.08 15.90
N THR A 585 4.61 -29.36 16.26
CA THR A 585 4.59 -30.45 15.27
C THR A 585 3.18 -30.86 14.85
N CYS A 586 2.23 -30.99 15.79
CA CYS A 586 0.87 -31.43 15.47
C CYS A 586 -0.19 -30.33 15.58
N GLY A 587 0.14 -29.15 16.10
CA GLY A 587 -0.82 -28.06 16.32
C GLY A 587 -1.74 -28.25 17.52
N GLU A 588 -1.64 -29.37 18.24
CA GLU A 588 -2.47 -29.61 19.43
C GLU A 588 -2.18 -28.56 20.51
N THR A 589 -3.22 -27.91 21.02
CA THR A 589 -3.11 -26.84 22.01
C THR A 589 -3.58 -27.33 23.38
N ARG A 590 -2.76 -27.15 24.41
CA ARG A 590 -3.12 -27.44 25.81
C ARG A 590 -2.91 -26.23 26.68
N CYS A 591 -3.79 -26.04 27.65
CA CYS A 591 -3.62 -24.96 28.62
C CYS A 591 -2.77 -25.41 29.82
N LEU A 592 -2.19 -24.46 30.56
CA LEU A 592 -1.35 -24.75 31.73
C LEU A 592 -2.09 -25.61 32.78
N SER A 593 -3.38 -25.36 33.02
CA SER A 593 -4.17 -26.16 33.95
C SER A 593 -4.30 -27.63 33.53
N CYS A 594 -4.45 -27.90 32.22
CA CYS A 594 -4.47 -29.27 31.71
C CYS A 594 -3.08 -29.94 31.84
N LEU A 595 -2.00 -29.18 31.68
CA LEU A 595 -0.63 -29.71 31.84
C LEU A 595 -0.30 -30.03 33.30
N ASP A 596 -0.71 -29.17 34.24
CA ASP A 596 -0.51 -29.40 35.68
C ASP A 596 -1.32 -30.60 36.17
N ALA A 597 -2.53 -30.80 35.63
CA ALA A 597 -3.35 -31.98 35.90
C ALA A 597 -2.70 -33.28 35.39
N ALA A 598 -2.07 -33.25 34.22
CA ALA A 598 -1.35 -34.39 33.66
C ALA A 598 -0.12 -34.79 34.52
N GLY A 599 0.64 -33.81 35.00
CA GLY A 599 1.86 -34.04 35.77
C GLY A 599 1.62 -34.60 37.18
N THR A 600 0.41 -34.47 37.73
CA THR A 600 0.08 -34.94 39.09
C THR A 600 -0.51 -36.35 39.13
N ALA A 601 -0.80 -36.96 37.97
CA ALA A 601 -1.36 -38.32 37.88
C ALA A 601 -0.33 -39.44 38.14
N GLU A 602 0.97 -39.13 38.19
CA GLU A 602 2.00 -40.07 38.67
C GLU A 602 2.02 -40.15 40.21
N GLY A 603 0.94 -40.71 40.77
CA GLY A 603 0.94 -41.11 42.18
C GLY A 603 1.99 -42.19 42.47
N PRO A 604 2.56 -42.26 43.69
CA PRO A 604 3.52 -43.29 44.05
C PRO A 604 2.92 -44.69 43.83
N PRO A 605 3.73 -45.69 43.39
CA PRO A 605 3.23 -47.02 43.09
C PRO A 605 2.51 -47.61 44.30
N LEU A 606 1.21 -47.86 44.15
CA LEU A 606 0.39 -48.53 45.16
C LEU A 606 0.99 -49.90 45.44
N GLU A 607 1.47 -50.11 46.67
CA GLU A 607 1.94 -51.41 47.12
C GLU A 607 0.79 -52.44 47.11
N PRO A 608 1.05 -53.70 46.71
CA PRO A 608 0.04 -54.75 46.67
C PRO A 608 -0.20 -55.36 48.06
N GLY A 609 -1.36 -55.07 48.66
CA GLY A 609 -1.91 -55.76 49.83
C GLY A 609 -3.04 -54.93 50.45
N THR A 610 -4.19 -55.43 50.88
CA THR A 610 -4.66 -56.78 51.22
C THR A 610 -6.20 -56.77 51.17
N ASP A 611 -6.78 -57.94 50.91
CA ASP A 611 -8.22 -58.28 51.02
C ASP A 611 -9.00 -57.50 52.09
N SER A 612 -10.14 -56.91 51.68
CA SER A 612 -11.30 -56.72 52.56
C SER A 612 -12.59 -56.65 51.77
N THR A 613 -13.31 -57.77 51.83
CA THR A 613 -14.74 -57.97 51.53
C THR A 613 -15.66 -57.21 52.50
N VAL A 614 -16.57 -56.36 51.99
CA VAL A 614 -17.93 -56.03 52.51
C VAL A 614 -18.72 -55.41 51.32
N VAL A 615 -19.64 -56.09 50.61
CA VAL A 615 -21.08 -56.37 50.86
C VAL A 615 -22.03 -55.14 50.79
N THR A 616 -22.72 -55.00 49.64
CA THR A 616 -24.13 -54.56 49.34
C THR A 616 -24.64 -53.21 49.87
N GLU A 617 -25.54 -52.42 49.25
CA GLU A 617 -26.53 -52.52 48.15
C GLU A 617 -27.09 -51.09 47.95
N ALA A 618 -27.36 -50.62 46.73
CA ALA A 618 -28.54 -49.80 46.37
C ALA A 618 -28.47 -49.36 44.89
N GLU A 619 -29.45 -49.84 44.13
CA GLU A 619 -29.69 -49.61 42.72
C GLU A 619 -30.17 -48.16 42.44
N THR A 620 -29.57 -47.48 41.47
CA THR A 620 -30.29 -46.58 40.54
C THR A 620 -29.54 -46.59 39.20
N GLY A 621 -30.19 -47.15 38.18
CA GLY A 621 -29.65 -47.27 36.83
C GLY A 621 -29.73 -45.95 36.08
N VAL A 622 -28.57 -45.31 35.91
CA VAL A 622 -28.25 -44.46 34.76
C VAL A 622 -26.90 -44.97 34.32
N GLU A 623 -26.82 -45.60 33.14
CA GLU A 623 -25.53 -46.02 32.59
C GLU A 623 -24.73 -44.76 32.23
N PRO A 624 -23.62 -44.45 32.92
CA PRO A 624 -22.72 -43.41 32.44
C PRO A 624 -22.11 -43.93 31.14
N GLY A 625 -22.40 -43.24 30.03
CA GLY A 625 -21.73 -43.48 28.77
C GLY A 625 -20.23 -43.42 29.01
N SER A 626 -19.51 -44.42 28.53
CA SER A 626 -18.08 -44.62 28.69
C SER A 626 -17.29 -43.31 28.58
N GLU A 627 -16.97 -42.72 29.73
CA GLU A 627 -15.98 -41.66 29.84
C GLU A 627 -14.66 -42.28 29.41
N SER A 628 -14.26 -41.99 28.18
CA SER A 628 -12.95 -42.38 27.70
C SER A 628 -11.98 -41.59 28.56
N GLU A 629 -11.30 -42.25 29.51
CA GLU A 629 -10.20 -41.63 30.25
C GLU A 629 -9.16 -41.17 29.23
N VAL A 630 -9.23 -39.88 28.88
CA VAL A 630 -8.25 -39.25 28.01
C VAL A 630 -6.97 -39.15 28.82
N THR A 631 -6.04 -40.08 28.59
CA THR A 631 -4.70 -40.03 29.18
C THR A 631 -3.99 -38.80 28.64
N VAL A 632 -3.85 -37.76 29.48
CA VAL A 632 -3.25 -36.49 29.09
C VAL A 632 -1.73 -36.63 29.08
N GLU A 633 -1.15 -36.69 27.88
CA GLU A 633 0.31 -36.71 27.67
C GLU A 633 1.02 -35.40 28.12
N SER A 634 2.25 -35.47 28.64
CA SER A 634 2.98 -34.25 29.02
C SER A 634 3.59 -33.56 27.79
N PHE A 635 3.98 -32.29 27.93
CA PHE A 635 4.75 -31.56 26.92
C PHE A 635 6.21 -31.46 27.37
N GLU A 636 7.14 -31.75 26.47
CA GLU A 636 8.57 -31.56 26.68
C GLU A 636 9.10 -30.43 25.80
N ALA A 637 10.13 -29.72 26.25
CA ALA A 637 10.79 -28.71 25.42
C ALA A 637 11.81 -29.39 24.49
N CYS A 638 11.75 -29.11 23.19
CA CYS A 638 12.75 -29.59 22.24
C CYS A 638 14.14 -29.09 22.63
N ALA A 639 15.13 -29.97 22.69
CA ALA A 639 16.48 -29.61 23.12
C ALA A 639 17.22 -28.63 22.18
N LEU A 640 16.77 -28.48 20.93
CA LEU A 640 17.36 -27.55 19.95
C LEU A 640 16.62 -26.20 19.93
N CYS A 641 15.31 -26.15 19.60
CA CYS A 641 14.57 -24.88 19.53
C CYS A 641 13.95 -24.41 20.85
N ARG A 642 13.96 -25.24 21.90
CA ARG A 642 13.34 -24.97 23.22
C ARG A 642 11.81 -24.80 23.20
N GLU A 643 11.16 -25.07 22.09
CA GLU A 643 9.71 -24.98 21.98
C GLU A 643 9.00 -26.21 22.52
N PRO A 644 7.75 -26.06 22.99
CA PRO A 644 6.98 -27.14 23.56
C PRO A 644 6.49 -28.12 22.48
N VAL A 645 6.68 -29.42 22.74
CA VAL A 645 6.29 -30.52 21.85
C VAL A 645 5.60 -31.58 22.70
N CYS A 646 4.47 -32.13 22.23
CA CYS A 646 3.82 -33.24 22.93
C CYS A 646 4.69 -34.51 22.87
N THR A 647 4.56 -35.41 23.86
CA THR A 647 5.36 -36.64 23.92
C THR A 647 5.25 -37.51 22.68
N GLY A 648 4.08 -37.57 22.01
CA GLY A 648 3.96 -38.28 20.74
C GLY A 648 4.75 -37.68 19.56
N CYS A 649 5.04 -36.37 19.59
CA CYS A 649 5.84 -35.70 18.56
C CYS A 649 7.33 -35.60 18.90
N ALA A 650 7.67 -35.67 20.18
CA ALA A 650 9.04 -35.69 20.66
C ALA A 650 9.65 -37.09 20.52
N ILE A 651 10.90 -37.19 20.07
CA ILE A 651 11.66 -38.44 20.10
C ILE A 651 13.02 -38.18 20.73
N VAL A 652 13.53 -39.16 21.47
CA VAL A 652 14.87 -39.15 22.04
C VAL A 652 15.89 -39.47 20.96
N CYS A 653 16.85 -38.58 20.74
CA CYS A 653 17.96 -38.82 19.81
C CYS A 653 18.81 -40.00 20.29
N ASP A 654 18.97 -41.02 19.45
CA ASP A 654 19.72 -42.25 19.78
C ASP A 654 21.21 -41.98 20.06
N ARG A 655 21.76 -40.86 19.57
CA ARG A 655 23.17 -40.47 19.76
C ARG A 655 23.41 -39.71 21.06
N CYS A 656 22.61 -38.69 21.38
CA CYS A 656 22.85 -37.82 22.52
C CYS A 656 21.85 -37.96 23.67
N GLY A 657 20.80 -38.77 23.50
CA GLY A 657 19.77 -39.00 24.51
C GLY A 657 18.84 -37.82 24.78
N LYS A 658 18.90 -36.76 23.96
CA LYS A 658 18.06 -35.56 24.14
C LYS A 658 16.76 -35.67 23.34
N SER A 659 15.66 -35.21 23.92
CA SER A 659 14.34 -35.11 23.29
C SER A 659 14.33 -33.99 22.24
N VAL A 660 13.97 -34.31 20.99
CA VAL A 660 13.92 -33.36 19.87
C VAL A 660 12.59 -33.46 19.11
N CYS A 661 12.11 -32.33 18.59
CA CYS A 661 10.91 -32.30 17.77
C CYS A 661 11.15 -32.97 16.40
N ARG A 662 10.06 -33.25 15.68
CA ARG A 662 10.12 -33.84 14.34
C ARG A 662 10.96 -33.04 13.34
N ASP A 663 10.97 -31.71 13.46
CA ASP A 663 11.69 -30.84 12.52
C ASP A 663 13.21 -30.85 12.78
N HIS A 664 13.60 -31.18 14.01
CA HIS A 664 15.00 -31.19 14.46
C HIS A 664 15.60 -32.59 14.50
N ARG A 665 14.97 -33.55 13.83
CA ARG A 665 15.47 -34.91 13.69
C ARG A 665 15.46 -35.36 12.23
N SER A 666 16.34 -36.29 11.94
CA SER A 666 16.33 -37.06 10.71
C SER A 666 16.63 -38.52 11.02
N ILE A 667 16.40 -39.40 10.06
CA ILE A 667 16.71 -40.82 10.17
C ILE A 667 18.04 -41.04 9.44
N CYS A 668 19.02 -41.61 10.11
CA CYS A 668 20.30 -41.94 9.47
C CYS A 668 20.09 -43.03 8.42
N ASP A 669 20.43 -42.77 7.16
CA ASP A 669 20.20 -43.72 6.05
C ASP A 669 21.00 -45.04 6.22
N ALA A 670 22.14 -44.98 6.91
CA ALA A 670 23.00 -46.16 7.12
C ALA A 670 22.55 -47.08 8.27
N CYS A 671 21.88 -46.56 9.31
CA CYS A 671 21.51 -47.38 10.48
C CYS A 671 20.08 -47.20 10.98
N GLU A 672 19.26 -46.42 10.27
CA GLU A 672 17.85 -46.14 10.57
C GLU A 672 17.59 -45.50 11.95
N ALA A 673 18.64 -45.06 12.65
CA ALA A 673 18.54 -44.45 13.98
C ALA A 673 17.99 -43.01 13.90
N ALA A 674 17.07 -42.67 14.80
CA ALA A 674 16.50 -41.33 14.89
C ALA A 674 17.53 -40.40 15.54
N THR A 675 18.09 -39.49 14.76
CA THR A 675 19.22 -38.66 15.17
C THR A 675 18.83 -37.20 15.05
N CYS A 676 19.19 -36.37 16.03
CA CYS A 676 18.99 -34.93 15.93
C CYS A 676 19.91 -34.34 14.86
N LEU A 677 19.50 -33.22 14.24
CA LEU A 677 20.30 -32.53 13.21
C LEU A 677 21.65 -31.97 13.70
N PHE A 678 21.96 -32.10 15.00
CA PHE A 678 23.26 -31.75 15.57
C PHE A 678 24.22 -32.95 15.69
N CYS A 679 23.70 -34.19 15.64
CA CYS A 679 24.50 -35.42 15.75
C CYS A 679 24.63 -36.14 14.40
N GLY A 680 24.45 -35.41 13.31
CA GLY A 680 24.54 -35.88 11.94
C GLY A 680 24.34 -34.72 10.97
N GLU A 681 24.68 -34.98 9.72
CA GLU A 681 24.60 -34.02 8.62
C GLU A 681 24.38 -34.77 7.29
N PRO A 682 23.91 -34.07 6.23
CA PRO A 682 23.80 -34.67 4.91
C PRO A 682 25.19 -34.97 4.32
N CYS A 683 25.34 -36.14 3.69
CA CYS A 683 26.55 -36.47 2.93
C CYS A 683 26.68 -35.51 1.74
N ALA A 684 27.87 -34.93 1.53
CA ALA A 684 28.12 -33.95 0.46
C ALA A 684 27.80 -34.48 -0.96
N ALA A 685 28.02 -35.77 -1.21
CA ALA A 685 27.79 -36.39 -2.52
C ALA A 685 26.32 -36.75 -2.78
N CYS A 686 25.63 -37.43 -1.85
CA CYS A 686 24.26 -37.91 -2.09
C CYS A 686 23.16 -37.10 -1.42
N GLY A 687 23.51 -36.16 -0.54
CA GLY A 687 22.57 -35.31 0.19
C GLY A 687 21.73 -36.04 1.26
N THR A 688 21.84 -37.36 1.40
CA THR A 688 21.12 -38.12 2.44
C THR A 688 21.73 -37.88 3.81
N PHE A 689 20.88 -37.85 4.85
CA PHE A 689 21.34 -37.60 6.22
C PHE A 689 22.00 -38.84 6.83
N HIS A 690 23.19 -38.65 7.39
CA HIS A 690 23.90 -39.68 8.14
C HIS A 690 24.25 -39.14 9.53
N CYS A 691 24.21 -40.01 10.55
CA CYS A 691 24.78 -39.64 11.85
C CYS A 691 26.31 -39.61 11.76
N ASP A 692 26.96 -38.85 12.65
CA ASP A 692 28.41 -38.58 12.62
C ASP A 692 29.28 -39.85 12.54
N ALA A 693 28.80 -41.00 13.02
CA ALA A 693 29.58 -42.24 12.95
C ALA A 693 29.59 -42.93 11.57
N HIS A 694 28.73 -42.52 10.64
CA HIS A 694 28.68 -43.04 9.26
C HIS A 694 29.18 -42.01 8.24
N LEU A 695 29.77 -40.93 8.73
CA LEU A 695 30.40 -39.89 7.95
C LEU A 695 31.92 -40.03 8.10
N VAL A 696 32.61 -39.85 6.98
CA VAL A 696 34.06 -39.99 6.87
C VAL A 696 34.59 -38.75 6.18
N GLU A 697 35.67 -38.21 6.75
CA GLU A 697 36.43 -37.10 6.18
C GLU A 697 37.41 -37.64 5.12
N PRO A 698 37.42 -37.09 3.89
CA PRO A 698 38.37 -37.49 2.85
C PRO A 698 39.79 -37.02 3.19
N ASP A 699 40.80 -37.70 2.64
CA ASP A 699 42.19 -37.26 2.78
C ASP A 699 42.39 -35.91 2.06
N PRO A 700 43.06 -34.92 2.69
CA PRO A 700 43.22 -33.60 2.10
C PRO A 700 44.08 -33.63 0.82
N PRO A 701 43.76 -32.81 -0.20
CA PRO A 701 44.55 -32.70 -1.42
C PRO A 701 45.97 -32.21 -1.13
N GLY A 702 46.98 -33.06 -1.34
CA GLY A 702 48.39 -32.65 -1.33
C GLY A 702 49.26 -33.26 -0.22
N GLY A 703 48.83 -34.35 0.43
CA GLY A 703 49.65 -35.12 1.38
C GLY A 703 50.80 -35.92 0.75
N ALA A 704 51.44 -35.43 -0.32
CA ALA A 704 52.54 -36.12 -0.98
C ALA A 704 53.83 -36.03 -0.14
N GLY A 705 54.03 -37.00 0.74
CA GLY A 705 55.34 -37.65 0.86
C GLY A 705 56.50 -36.89 1.50
N GLU A 706 56.29 -35.93 2.40
CA GLU A 706 57.34 -35.54 3.35
C GLU A 706 57.16 -36.28 4.68
N THR A 707 57.94 -37.35 4.85
CA THR A 707 58.19 -37.99 6.15
C THR A 707 59.00 -37.02 7.04
N GLY A 708 58.36 -35.95 7.49
CA GLY A 708 58.91 -34.97 8.42
C GLY A 708 58.14 -35.03 9.73
N VAL A 709 58.73 -35.67 10.73
CA VAL A 709 58.23 -35.68 12.11
C VAL A 709 58.23 -34.24 12.64
N VAL A 710 57.10 -33.53 12.54
CA VAL A 710 56.89 -32.28 13.26
C VAL A 710 55.91 -32.52 14.39
N SER A 711 56.47 -32.48 15.60
CA SER A 711 55.76 -32.48 16.87
C SER A 711 54.70 -31.38 16.91
N ALA A 712 53.50 -31.79 17.33
CA ALA A 712 52.44 -30.92 17.76
C ALA A 712 52.93 -29.94 18.83
N THR A 713 52.90 -28.65 18.52
CA THR A 713 52.68 -27.59 19.51
C THR A 713 51.30 -27.04 19.25
N SER A 714 50.34 -27.52 20.05
CA SER A 714 49.07 -26.87 20.32
C SER A 714 49.34 -25.48 20.89
N ASP A 715 48.81 -24.44 20.24
CA ASP A 715 48.28 -23.22 20.85
C ASP A 715 48.40 -22.04 19.87
N THR A 716 47.35 -21.80 19.08
CA THR A 716 46.88 -20.45 18.77
C THR A 716 45.44 -20.52 18.28
N GLY A 717 44.52 -20.03 19.12
CA GLY A 717 43.12 -19.82 18.77
C GLY A 717 42.99 -18.75 17.69
N GLY A 718 42.51 -19.18 16.54
CA GLY A 718 42.09 -18.33 15.43
C GLY A 718 41.13 -19.16 14.60
N ALA A 719 39.87 -19.23 15.02
CA ALA A 719 38.79 -19.81 14.22
C ALA A 719 38.47 -18.84 13.06
N SER A 720 39.39 -18.76 12.09
CA SER A 720 39.10 -18.22 10.77
C SER A 720 38.35 -19.29 10.01
N GLU A 721 37.05 -19.07 9.78
CA GLU A 721 36.20 -19.62 8.71
C GLU A 721 36.84 -20.77 7.92
N ALA A 722 37.06 -21.88 8.61
CA ALA A 722 37.55 -23.10 8.00
C ALA A 722 36.35 -23.64 7.23
N GLY A 723 36.43 -23.59 5.90
CA GLY A 723 35.45 -24.23 5.03
C GLY A 723 35.15 -25.60 5.60
N GLY A 724 33.89 -25.82 5.99
CA GLY A 724 33.44 -27.08 6.56
C GLY A 724 33.94 -28.19 5.67
N LEU A 725 34.76 -29.08 6.23
CA LEU A 725 35.30 -30.19 5.47
C LEU A 725 34.10 -31.05 5.12
N ASP A 726 33.77 -31.09 3.84
CA ASP A 726 32.64 -31.87 3.32
C ASP A 726 32.79 -33.32 3.80
N LEU A 727 31.83 -33.80 4.61
CA LEU A 727 31.82 -35.18 5.06
C LEU A 727 31.06 -36.06 4.06
N TYR A 728 31.63 -37.22 3.79
CA TYR A 728 31.09 -38.19 2.84
C TYR A 728 30.69 -39.47 3.57
N CYS A 729 29.61 -40.13 3.15
CA CYS A 729 29.35 -41.48 3.63
C CYS A 729 30.36 -42.46 3.00
N GLU A 730 30.58 -43.62 3.63
CA GLU A 730 31.59 -44.60 3.16
C GLU A 730 31.41 -45.03 1.70
N ALA A 731 30.18 -45.00 1.17
CA ALA A 731 29.88 -45.35 -0.21
C ALA A 731 30.37 -44.32 -1.23
N HIS A 732 30.57 -43.05 -0.84
CA HIS A 732 30.96 -41.95 -1.73
C HIS A 732 32.43 -41.54 -1.56
N VAL A 733 33.25 -42.42 -0.98
CA VAL A 733 34.69 -42.21 -0.88
C VAL A 733 35.40 -43.35 -1.61
N MET A 734 36.25 -43.01 -2.58
CA MET A 734 37.06 -43.98 -3.33
C MET A 734 38.55 -43.70 -3.18
N SER A 735 39.40 -44.71 -3.37
CA SER A 735 40.86 -44.57 -3.32
C SER A 735 41.45 -44.44 -4.72
N CYS A 736 42.31 -43.45 -4.95
CA CYS A 736 43.06 -43.34 -6.20
C CYS A 736 43.98 -44.56 -6.41
N THR A 737 43.99 -45.13 -7.61
CA THR A 737 44.79 -46.33 -7.92
C THR A 737 46.30 -46.06 -7.92
N GLU A 738 46.70 -44.81 -8.21
CA GLU A 738 48.11 -44.41 -8.34
C GLU A 738 48.71 -44.05 -6.96
N CYS A 739 48.01 -43.29 -6.11
CA CYS A 739 48.53 -42.89 -4.78
C CYS A 739 47.88 -43.58 -3.56
N GLY A 740 46.72 -44.22 -3.71
CA GLY A 740 45.99 -44.87 -2.62
C GLY A 740 45.19 -43.94 -1.70
N GLU A 741 45.27 -42.61 -1.88
CA GLU A 741 44.54 -41.63 -1.06
C GLU A 741 43.03 -41.72 -1.28
N ARG A 742 42.25 -41.59 -0.20
CA ARG A 742 40.78 -41.61 -0.21
C ARG A 742 40.25 -40.23 -0.51
N ARG A 743 39.53 -40.08 -1.63
CA ARG A 743 38.89 -38.84 -2.03
C ARG A 743 37.38 -39.04 -2.16
N GLY A 744 36.62 -37.95 -2.06
CA GLY A 744 35.21 -37.95 -2.45
C GLY A 744 35.07 -38.39 -3.91
N ILE A 745 33.98 -39.07 -4.23
CA ILE A 745 33.70 -39.56 -5.59
C ILE A 745 33.78 -38.46 -6.65
N ASP A 746 33.43 -37.23 -6.30
CA ASP A 746 33.45 -36.07 -7.20
C ASP A 746 34.86 -35.56 -7.52
N ALA A 747 35.87 -35.98 -6.75
CA ALA A 747 37.28 -35.64 -6.95
C ALA A 747 38.10 -36.80 -7.55
N ILE A 748 37.41 -37.81 -8.10
CA ILE A 748 38.00 -38.97 -8.75
C ILE A 748 37.41 -39.12 -10.14
N ASP A 749 38.28 -39.09 -11.15
CA ASP A 749 37.97 -39.44 -12.53
C ASP A 749 38.37 -40.89 -12.83
N THR A 750 37.96 -41.40 -14.00
CA THR A 750 38.29 -42.76 -14.42
C THR A 750 39.09 -42.74 -15.72
N CYS A 751 40.17 -43.51 -15.78
CA CYS A 751 40.93 -43.66 -17.02
C CYS A 751 40.05 -44.29 -18.09
N GLY A 752 39.78 -43.60 -19.20
CA GLY A 752 38.88 -44.10 -20.25
C GLY A 752 39.38 -45.33 -21.05
N GLU A 753 40.48 -45.96 -20.63
CA GLU A 753 41.04 -47.18 -21.25
C GLU A 753 40.98 -48.39 -20.28
N CYS A 754 41.24 -48.17 -18.99
CA CYS A 754 41.27 -49.24 -17.98
C CYS A 754 40.29 -49.05 -16.81
N ASP A 755 39.49 -47.98 -16.83
CA ASP A 755 38.51 -47.60 -15.81
C ASP A 755 39.10 -47.43 -14.40
N ALA A 756 40.42 -47.29 -14.26
CA ALA A 756 41.07 -47.09 -12.97
C ALA A 756 40.70 -45.71 -12.39
N PRO A 757 40.29 -45.60 -11.11
CA PRO A 757 40.03 -44.32 -10.47
C PRO A 757 41.33 -43.54 -10.25
N LEU A 758 41.34 -42.29 -10.70
CA LEU A 758 42.45 -41.35 -10.65
C LEU A 758 42.00 -40.10 -9.91
N CYS A 759 42.84 -39.58 -9.01
CA CYS A 759 42.63 -38.23 -8.52
C CYS A 759 43.18 -37.22 -9.53
N GLU A 760 42.79 -35.96 -9.39
CA GLU A 760 43.23 -34.82 -10.21
C GLU A 760 44.77 -34.74 -10.41
N ALA A 761 45.56 -35.20 -9.43
CA ALA A 761 47.02 -35.20 -9.55
C ALA A 761 47.58 -36.26 -10.52
N HIS A 762 46.80 -37.30 -10.84
CA HIS A 762 47.22 -38.45 -11.64
C HIS A 762 46.41 -38.62 -12.93
N GLU A 763 45.47 -37.72 -13.21
CA GLU A 763 44.84 -37.64 -14.53
C GLU A 763 45.75 -36.95 -15.54
N LEU A 764 45.80 -37.49 -16.74
CA LEU A 764 46.48 -36.89 -17.88
C LEU A 764 45.48 -36.79 -19.02
N ASP A 765 45.17 -35.57 -19.44
CA ASP A 765 44.24 -35.36 -20.54
C ASP A 765 44.90 -35.63 -21.90
N CYS A 766 44.15 -36.31 -22.77
CA CYS A 766 44.51 -36.37 -24.17
C CYS A 766 44.23 -35.01 -24.84
N ALA A 767 45.26 -34.33 -25.36
CA ALA A 767 45.13 -33.00 -25.98
C ALA A 767 44.22 -32.92 -27.22
N VAL A 768 43.74 -34.06 -27.74
CA VAL A 768 42.87 -34.13 -28.92
C VAL A 768 41.42 -34.45 -28.56
N CYS A 769 41.17 -35.43 -27.68
CA CYS A 769 39.81 -35.81 -27.28
C CYS A 769 39.42 -35.41 -25.87
N ASN A 770 40.33 -34.82 -25.09
CA ASN A 770 40.20 -34.49 -23.67
C ASN A 770 39.77 -35.69 -22.81
N GLY A 771 40.05 -36.92 -23.26
CA GLY A 771 39.81 -38.10 -22.45
C GLY A 771 40.91 -38.25 -21.41
N VAL A 772 40.51 -38.41 -20.14
CA VAL A 772 41.40 -38.68 -19.00
C VAL A 772 42.08 -40.04 -19.18
N ARG A 773 43.41 -40.04 -19.09
CA ARG A 773 44.26 -41.23 -19.16
C ARG A 773 45.13 -41.32 -17.91
N CYS A 774 45.41 -42.55 -17.47
CA CYS A 774 46.48 -42.76 -16.51
C CYS A 774 47.84 -42.61 -17.20
N SER A 775 48.88 -42.54 -16.37
CA SER A 775 50.27 -42.43 -16.81
C SER A 775 50.70 -43.50 -17.84
N ASP A 776 50.17 -44.72 -17.72
CA ASP A 776 50.47 -45.84 -18.63
C ASP A 776 49.81 -45.73 -20.01
N HIS A 777 48.70 -44.99 -20.13
CA HIS A 777 47.91 -44.88 -21.38
C HIS A 777 48.11 -43.55 -22.13
N ALA A 778 48.89 -42.63 -21.57
CA ALA A 778 49.25 -41.36 -22.20
C ALA A 778 50.55 -41.48 -23.02
N VAL A 779 50.49 -41.19 -24.32
CA VAL A 779 51.64 -41.22 -25.25
C VAL A 779 52.12 -39.79 -25.53
N ARG A 780 53.44 -39.55 -25.57
CA ARG A 780 54.04 -38.23 -25.84
C ARG A 780 54.54 -38.12 -27.29
N CYS A 781 54.32 -36.96 -27.93
CA CYS A 781 54.82 -36.66 -29.29
C CYS A 781 56.33 -36.40 -29.27
N ALA A 782 57.10 -37.08 -30.14
CA ALA A 782 58.56 -36.99 -30.15
C ALA A 782 59.10 -35.57 -30.39
N PHE A 783 58.45 -34.80 -31.27
CA PHE A 783 58.92 -33.45 -31.65
C PHE A 783 58.46 -32.34 -30.69
N CYS A 784 57.40 -32.59 -29.90
CA CYS A 784 57.00 -31.66 -28.83
C CYS A 784 57.99 -31.71 -27.65
N VAL A 785 58.69 -32.83 -27.46
CA VAL A 785 59.65 -33.00 -26.35
C VAL A 785 60.97 -32.29 -26.64
N ASP A 786 61.44 -32.30 -27.89
CA ASP A 786 62.74 -31.69 -28.24
C ASP A 786 62.74 -30.15 -28.24
N SER A 787 61.56 -29.51 -28.30
CA SER A 787 61.42 -28.05 -28.25
C SER A 787 61.60 -27.47 -26.84
N ALA A 788 61.49 -28.31 -25.80
CA ALA A 788 61.62 -27.88 -24.40
C ALA A 788 63.09 -27.81 -23.91
N ASP A 789 64.01 -28.53 -24.56
CA ASP A 789 65.42 -28.62 -24.14
C ASP A 789 66.38 -27.67 -24.89
N SER A 790 65.93 -26.99 -25.96
CA SER A 790 66.71 -25.91 -26.59
C SER A 790 66.57 -24.63 -25.75
N GLY A 791 67.42 -24.50 -24.73
CA GLY A 791 67.41 -23.46 -23.69
C GLY A 791 67.60 -22.00 -24.12
N GLU A 792 66.75 -21.49 -25.01
CA GLU A 792 66.45 -20.07 -25.14
C GLU A 792 65.04 -19.81 -24.58
N ALA A 793 64.90 -19.95 -23.27
CA ALA A 793 63.72 -19.53 -22.52
C ALA A 793 63.61 -17.99 -22.57
N GLY A 794 62.85 -17.49 -23.54
CA GLY A 794 62.31 -16.15 -23.48
C GLY A 794 61.29 -16.07 -22.34
N GLU A 795 61.44 -15.08 -21.45
CA GLU A 795 60.49 -14.78 -20.38
C GLU A 795 59.07 -14.50 -20.93
N SER A 796 58.25 -15.54 -21.11
CA SER A 796 56.79 -15.40 -21.15
C SER A 796 56.28 -15.44 -19.71
N LYS A 797 55.64 -14.34 -19.30
CA LYS A 797 55.29 -14.01 -17.91
C LYS A 797 53.87 -14.46 -17.53
N ASP A 798 53.43 -15.61 -18.03
CA ASP A 798 52.15 -16.22 -17.62
C ASP A 798 52.38 -17.69 -17.24
N PRO A 799 52.34 -18.04 -15.94
CA PRO A 799 52.53 -19.42 -15.46
C PRO A 799 51.30 -20.32 -15.64
N GLY A 800 50.29 -19.91 -16.43
CA GLY A 800 49.03 -20.63 -16.64
C GLY A 800 48.85 -21.27 -18.01
N ASP A 801 49.71 -20.96 -18.99
CA ASP A 801 49.65 -21.46 -20.37
C ASP A 801 51.01 -22.02 -20.80
N ASP A 802 51.67 -22.76 -19.91
CA ASP A 802 52.76 -23.62 -20.33
C ASP A 802 52.10 -24.70 -21.19
N PRO A 803 52.43 -24.87 -22.49
CA PRO A 803 51.89 -25.94 -23.32
C PRO A 803 52.40 -27.27 -22.75
N GLY A 804 51.72 -27.73 -21.70
CA GLY A 804 51.99 -28.97 -20.99
C GLY A 804 52.17 -30.04 -22.04
N MET A 805 53.30 -30.75 -21.96
CA MET A 805 53.73 -31.73 -22.96
C MET A 805 52.53 -32.51 -23.46
N ALA A 806 52.05 -32.18 -24.66
CA ALA A 806 50.77 -32.67 -25.12
C ALA A 806 50.81 -34.20 -25.09
N THR A 807 50.05 -34.77 -24.17
CA THR A 807 49.82 -36.21 -24.05
C THR A 807 48.68 -36.54 -24.97
N PHE A 808 48.84 -37.62 -25.73
CA PHE A 808 47.89 -38.10 -26.70
C PHE A 808 47.52 -39.54 -26.31
N CYS A 809 46.26 -39.93 -26.48
CA CYS A 809 45.94 -41.35 -26.44
C CYS A 809 46.51 -42.03 -27.70
N ALA A 810 46.64 -43.36 -27.64
CA ALA A 810 47.20 -44.15 -28.74
C ALA A 810 46.50 -43.87 -30.09
N ASP A 811 45.18 -43.65 -30.08
CA ASP A 811 44.37 -43.38 -31.28
C ASP A 811 44.71 -42.06 -31.98
N HIS A 812 45.26 -41.07 -31.27
CA HIS A 812 45.58 -39.74 -31.81
C HIS A 812 47.08 -39.57 -32.10
N THR A 813 47.83 -40.67 -32.20
CA THR A 813 49.24 -40.65 -32.58
C THR A 813 49.46 -41.33 -33.94
N GLU A 814 50.10 -40.62 -34.87
CA GLU A 814 50.44 -41.16 -36.19
C GLU A 814 51.96 -41.32 -36.33
N ARG A 815 52.41 -42.17 -37.26
CA ARG A 815 53.85 -42.38 -37.52
C ARG A 815 54.30 -41.75 -38.83
N CYS A 816 55.39 -40.98 -38.77
CA CYS A 816 55.99 -40.34 -39.94
C CYS A 816 56.50 -41.39 -40.95
N VAL A 817 56.12 -41.31 -42.23
CA VAL A 817 56.60 -42.24 -43.27
C VAL A 817 58.10 -42.08 -43.55
N GLY A 818 58.67 -40.90 -43.26
CA GLY A 818 60.10 -40.62 -43.42
C GLY A 818 61.01 -41.28 -42.36
N GLY A 819 60.54 -41.43 -41.11
CA GLY A 819 61.37 -41.87 -39.97
C GLY A 819 60.70 -42.76 -38.90
N ASN A 820 59.40 -43.04 -39.01
CA ASN A 820 58.57 -43.86 -38.10
C ASN A 820 58.38 -43.30 -36.67
N GLU A 821 58.70 -42.03 -36.43
CA GLU A 821 58.45 -41.36 -35.15
C GLU A 821 56.96 -41.05 -34.95
N ALA A 822 56.49 -41.12 -33.69
CA ALA A 822 55.14 -40.72 -33.32
C ALA A 822 55.03 -39.18 -33.34
N VAL A 823 54.23 -38.69 -34.28
CA VAL A 823 54.01 -37.26 -34.54
C VAL A 823 52.55 -36.92 -34.27
N CYS A 824 52.31 -35.76 -33.68
CA CYS A 824 50.97 -35.18 -33.64
C CYS A 824 50.62 -34.60 -35.02
N GLU A 825 49.33 -34.38 -35.27
CA GLU A 825 48.81 -33.82 -36.52
C GLU A 825 49.47 -32.47 -36.86
N THR A 826 49.81 -31.65 -35.87
CA THR A 826 50.48 -30.36 -36.08
C THR A 826 51.89 -30.51 -36.67
N HIS A 827 52.57 -31.60 -36.35
CA HIS A 827 53.94 -31.89 -36.81
C HIS A 827 53.99 -32.87 -37.99
N SER A 828 52.84 -33.23 -38.54
CA SER A 828 52.71 -34.12 -39.68
C SER A 828 51.90 -33.45 -40.80
N ARG A 829 52.24 -33.70 -42.06
CA ARG A 829 51.42 -33.28 -43.20
C ARG A 829 51.26 -34.43 -44.19
N PRO A 830 50.12 -34.55 -44.87
CA PRO A 830 49.93 -35.62 -45.85
C PRO A 830 50.94 -35.46 -47.00
N GLY A 831 51.62 -36.55 -47.33
CA GLY A 831 52.58 -36.63 -48.42
C GLY A 831 51.90 -36.37 -49.77
N VAL A 832 52.39 -35.38 -50.52
CA VAL A 832 51.77 -34.99 -51.80
C VAL A 832 52.15 -35.96 -52.95
N ILE A 833 53.17 -36.81 -52.75
CA ILE A 833 53.62 -37.83 -53.72
C ILE A 833 53.47 -39.27 -53.19
N VAL A 834 53.61 -39.48 -51.88
CA VAL A 834 53.48 -40.79 -51.22
C VAL A 834 52.31 -40.77 -50.26
N ASP A 835 51.54 -41.87 -50.20
CA ASP A 835 50.44 -42.00 -49.25
C ASP A 835 50.98 -42.13 -47.83
N GLY A 836 50.54 -41.23 -46.94
CA GLY A 836 50.88 -41.20 -45.52
C GLY A 836 51.42 -39.85 -45.05
N TRP A 837 51.62 -39.69 -43.75
CA TRP A 837 52.00 -38.43 -43.12
C TRP A 837 53.51 -38.28 -43.03
N ILE A 838 54.00 -37.07 -43.32
CA ILE A 838 55.42 -36.75 -43.38
C ILE A 838 55.65 -35.51 -42.52
N CYS A 839 56.62 -35.58 -41.61
CA CYS A 839 57.03 -34.40 -40.84
C CYS A 839 57.78 -33.39 -41.73
N ASP A 840 57.84 -32.13 -41.32
CA ASP A 840 58.40 -31.06 -42.15
C ASP A 840 59.90 -31.25 -42.48
N GLU A 841 60.66 -31.97 -41.66
CA GLU A 841 62.07 -32.27 -41.93
C GLU A 841 62.27 -33.12 -43.19
N HIS A 842 61.31 -33.99 -43.55
CA HIS A 842 61.43 -34.91 -44.68
C HIS A 842 60.85 -34.34 -46.00
N ARG A 843 60.70 -33.01 -46.15
CA ARG A 843 60.12 -32.34 -47.33
C ARG A 843 61.14 -31.50 -48.12
N VAL A 844 61.37 -31.85 -49.40
CA VAL A 844 62.35 -31.21 -50.30
C VAL A 844 61.66 -30.42 -51.43
N ALA A 845 62.17 -29.25 -51.82
CA ALA A 845 61.56 -28.36 -52.83
C ALA A 845 61.98 -28.71 -54.27
N CYS A 846 61.01 -28.72 -55.19
CA CYS A 846 61.27 -28.91 -56.61
C CYS A 846 62.04 -27.74 -57.22
N GLU A 847 63.11 -28.02 -57.95
CA GLU A 847 63.95 -26.98 -58.55
C GLU A 847 63.20 -26.13 -59.60
N LEU A 848 62.29 -26.74 -60.36
CA LEU A 848 61.54 -26.03 -61.39
C LEU A 848 60.34 -25.26 -60.83
N CYS A 849 59.45 -25.89 -60.06
CA CYS A 849 58.21 -25.23 -59.57
C CYS A 849 58.29 -24.68 -58.13
N GLY A 850 59.33 -25.03 -57.37
CA GLY A 850 59.53 -24.60 -55.99
C GLY A 850 58.59 -25.23 -54.96
N VAL A 851 57.72 -26.16 -55.34
CA VAL A 851 56.80 -26.84 -54.40
C VAL A 851 57.55 -27.93 -53.62
N ARG A 852 57.33 -28.02 -52.31
CA ARG A 852 57.92 -29.02 -51.41
C ARG A 852 57.17 -30.34 -51.45
N TYR A 853 57.86 -31.40 -51.84
CA TYR A 853 57.34 -32.77 -51.87
C TYR A 853 58.18 -33.69 -50.97
N ALA A 854 57.69 -34.91 -50.75
CA ALA A 854 58.49 -35.96 -50.12
C ALA A 854 59.77 -36.21 -50.94
N GLU A 855 60.90 -36.37 -50.26
CA GLU A 855 62.19 -36.62 -50.93
C GLU A 855 62.15 -37.87 -51.85
N SER A 856 61.36 -38.88 -51.47
CA SER A 856 61.22 -40.16 -52.17
C SER A 856 60.54 -40.10 -53.56
N GLY A 857 60.16 -38.92 -54.05
CA GLY A 857 59.41 -38.75 -55.30
C GLY A 857 60.08 -37.90 -56.39
N PHE A 858 61.34 -37.48 -56.21
CA PHE A 858 62.04 -36.58 -57.14
C PHE A 858 62.88 -37.33 -58.18
N GLU A 859 62.80 -36.90 -59.45
CA GLU A 859 63.72 -37.33 -60.50
C GLU A 859 64.56 -36.13 -60.97
N ALA A 860 65.88 -36.22 -60.79
CA ALA A 860 66.84 -35.17 -61.15
C ALA A 860 66.45 -33.77 -60.62
N GLY A 861 66.04 -33.68 -59.35
CA GLY A 861 65.65 -32.42 -58.69
C GLY A 861 64.29 -31.85 -59.13
N ARG A 862 63.59 -32.53 -60.05
CA ARG A 862 62.28 -32.11 -60.55
C ARG A 862 61.18 -33.03 -60.03
N CYS A 863 60.04 -32.42 -59.69
CA CYS A 863 58.85 -33.19 -59.37
C CYS A 863 58.28 -33.84 -60.64
N PRO A 864 57.47 -34.90 -60.51
CA PRO A 864 56.94 -35.63 -61.67
C PRO A 864 56.20 -34.75 -62.68
N ALA A 865 55.44 -33.75 -62.22
CA ALA A 865 54.77 -32.80 -63.10
C ALA A 865 55.75 -31.92 -63.90
N CYS A 866 56.83 -31.45 -63.26
CA CYS A 866 57.84 -30.64 -63.93
C CYS A 866 58.71 -31.46 -64.89
N ALA A 867 58.92 -32.74 -64.60
CA ALA A 867 59.63 -33.66 -65.49
C ALA A 867 58.82 -33.96 -66.77
N GLY A 868 57.49 -33.94 -66.69
CA GLY A 868 56.59 -34.27 -67.82
C GLY A 868 56.23 -33.13 -68.78
N LEU A 869 56.77 -31.90 -68.62
CA LEU A 869 56.33 -30.71 -69.38
C LEU A 869 56.57 -30.77 -70.91
N ASP A 870 57.35 -31.72 -71.41
CA ASP A 870 57.70 -31.79 -72.84
C ASP A 870 56.67 -32.56 -73.69
N ALA A 871 55.72 -33.25 -73.08
CA ALA A 871 54.65 -33.96 -73.76
C ALA A 871 53.45 -33.03 -74.00
N GLU A 872 52.88 -33.02 -75.22
CA GLU A 872 51.61 -32.35 -75.53
C GLU A 872 50.46 -33.02 -74.77
N THR A 873 50.34 -32.73 -73.48
CA THR A 873 49.26 -33.23 -72.62
C THR A 873 48.07 -32.30 -72.74
N PRO A 874 46.88 -32.76 -73.20
CA PRO A 874 45.71 -31.91 -73.28
C PRO A 874 45.29 -31.44 -71.87
N ALA A 875 44.94 -30.17 -71.74
CA ALA A 875 44.49 -29.59 -70.49
C ALA A 875 43.07 -30.07 -70.14
N GLU A 876 42.88 -30.71 -68.99
CA GLU A 876 41.55 -31.01 -68.43
C GLU A 876 41.03 -29.81 -67.64
N PRO A 877 39.73 -29.44 -67.72
CA PRO A 877 39.14 -28.46 -66.80
C PRO A 877 39.29 -28.94 -65.34
N PRO A 878 39.62 -28.07 -64.37
CA PRO A 878 39.69 -26.60 -64.47
C PRO A 878 41.03 -26.06 -65.01
N VAL A 879 42.08 -26.87 -65.06
CA VAL A 879 43.43 -26.49 -65.54
C VAL A 879 43.39 -25.93 -66.98
N ALA A 880 42.46 -26.44 -67.81
CA ALA A 880 42.21 -25.93 -69.15
C ALA A 880 41.90 -24.44 -69.21
N ALA A 881 41.23 -23.87 -68.21
CA ALA A 881 40.89 -22.45 -68.17
C ALA A 881 42.14 -21.58 -68.01
N VAL A 882 43.06 -21.99 -67.13
CA VAL A 882 44.34 -21.31 -66.93
C VAL A 882 45.27 -21.51 -68.13
N ALA A 883 45.27 -22.72 -68.70
CA ALA A 883 46.07 -23.04 -69.88
C ALA A 883 45.67 -22.21 -71.12
N ALA A 884 44.38 -21.90 -71.29
CA ALA A 884 43.87 -21.09 -72.39
C ALA A 884 44.41 -19.65 -72.43
N GLU A 885 45.00 -19.15 -71.33
CA GLU A 885 45.70 -17.85 -71.33
C GLU A 885 46.96 -17.84 -72.17
N PHE A 886 47.55 -19.01 -72.43
CA PHE A 886 48.80 -19.17 -73.15
C PHE A 886 48.53 -19.53 -74.60
N SER A 887 49.31 -18.96 -75.52
CA SER A 887 49.13 -19.26 -76.95
C SER A 887 49.59 -20.68 -77.33
N ALA A 888 50.46 -21.28 -76.50
CA ALA A 888 50.96 -22.65 -76.63
C ALA A 888 51.43 -23.18 -75.25
N PRO A 889 50.51 -23.62 -74.37
CA PRO A 889 50.85 -24.17 -73.06
C PRO A 889 51.43 -25.58 -73.15
N GLN A 890 52.53 -25.82 -72.46
CA GLN A 890 53.06 -27.12 -72.05
C GLN A 890 52.54 -27.45 -70.65
N ILE A 891 51.99 -28.64 -70.44
CA ILE A 891 51.34 -28.99 -69.17
C ILE A 891 51.83 -30.35 -68.69
N GLY A 892 52.30 -30.41 -67.45
CA GLY A 892 52.61 -31.64 -66.73
C GLY A 892 51.78 -31.69 -65.44
N THR A 893 51.33 -32.87 -65.03
CA THR A 893 50.40 -33.01 -63.89
C THR A 893 50.86 -34.07 -62.90
N THR A 894 50.59 -33.84 -61.62
CA THR A 894 50.56 -34.83 -60.53
C THR A 894 49.10 -35.09 -60.14
N PRO A 895 48.80 -36.02 -59.21
CA PRO A 895 47.42 -36.20 -58.73
C PRO A 895 46.80 -34.94 -58.13
N THR A 896 47.62 -34.08 -57.52
CA THR A 896 47.17 -32.89 -56.78
C THR A 896 47.40 -31.58 -57.51
N HIS A 897 48.42 -31.48 -58.38
CA HIS A 897 48.80 -30.19 -59.00
C HIS A 897 49.07 -30.35 -60.50
N ALA A 898 48.81 -29.31 -61.28
CA ALA A 898 49.23 -29.16 -62.66
C ALA A 898 50.24 -28.02 -62.78
N VAL A 899 51.33 -28.25 -63.49
CA VAL A 899 52.32 -27.23 -63.84
C VAL A 899 52.12 -26.89 -65.30
N ILE A 900 51.83 -25.62 -65.59
CA ILE A 900 51.60 -25.08 -66.93
C ILE A 900 52.76 -24.14 -67.26
N ARG A 901 53.41 -24.33 -68.41
CA ARG A 901 54.45 -23.43 -68.94
C ARG A 901 54.06 -22.92 -70.31
N GLY A 902 54.04 -21.62 -70.54
CA GLY A 902 53.77 -21.10 -71.89
C GLY A 902 53.95 -19.59 -72.06
N LYS A 903 53.82 -19.11 -73.30
CA LYS A 903 53.86 -17.67 -73.66
C LYS A 903 52.47 -17.06 -73.71
N LYS A 904 52.27 -15.92 -73.05
CA LYS A 904 51.04 -15.09 -73.17
C LYS A 904 51.24 -14.11 -74.33
N ARG A 905 50.22 -13.87 -75.20
CA ARG A 905 50.35 -13.03 -76.42
C ARG A 905 51.07 -11.70 -76.10
N LEU A 906 52.28 -11.52 -76.65
CA LEU A 906 53.22 -10.38 -76.46
C LEU A 906 54.04 -10.32 -75.13
N ARG A 907 54.12 -11.39 -74.32
CA ARG A 907 54.98 -11.48 -73.11
C ARG A 907 55.90 -12.73 -73.09
N ARG A 908 56.87 -12.78 -72.16
CA ARG A 908 57.83 -13.89 -71.93
C ARG A 908 57.12 -15.17 -71.45
N ASP A 909 57.83 -16.30 -71.49
CA ASP A 909 57.35 -17.57 -70.92
C ASP A 909 57.09 -17.42 -69.41
N GLU A 910 55.99 -17.97 -68.90
CA GLU A 910 55.66 -18.07 -67.47
C GLU A 910 55.41 -19.54 -67.09
N ILE A 911 55.70 -19.90 -65.84
CA ILE A 911 55.31 -21.17 -65.22
C ILE A 911 54.25 -20.88 -64.16
N VAL A 912 53.15 -21.63 -64.22
CA VAL A 912 52.02 -21.56 -63.31
C VAL A 912 51.78 -22.94 -62.71
N VAL A 913 51.83 -23.04 -61.39
CA VAL A 913 51.41 -24.23 -60.65
C VAL A 913 49.98 -23.99 -60.22
N VAL A 914 49.12 -24.94 -60.56
CA VAL A 914 47.68 -24.88 -60.31
C VAL A 914 47.31 -26.12 -59.52
N ASP A 915 46.47 -26.00 -58.50
CA ASP A 915 45.86 -27.17 -57.86
C ASP A 915 44.92 -27.84 -58.88
N ARG A 916 45.08 -29.14 -59.09
CA ARG A 916 44.37 -29.86 -60.14
C ARG A 916 42.89 -30.04 -59.80
N ARG A 917 42.51 -30.09 -58.53
CA ARG A 917 41.12 -30.23 -58.09
C ARG A 917 40.38 -28.91 -58.14
N THR A 918 40.97 -27.85 -57.57
CA THR A 918 40.29 -26.56 -57.48
C THR A 918 40.48 -25.70 -58.72
N GLY A 919 41.57 -25.90 -59.45
CA GLY A 919 41.97 -25.02 -60.55
C GLY A 919 42.57 -23.69 -60.06
N GLU A 920 42.77 -23.54 -58.77
CA GLU A 920 43.36 -22.33 -58.20
C GLU A 920 44.86 -22.30 -58.43
N GLU A 921 45.36 -21.11 -58.72
CA GLU A 921 46.77 -20.87 -58.94
C GLU A 921 47.52 -20.88 -57.60
N VAL A 922 48.25 -21.97 -57.35
CA VAL A 922 49.11 -22.11 -56.16
C VAL A 922 50.32 -21.18 -56.27
N ARG A 923 50.87 -21.04 -57.49
CA ARG A 923 52.05 -20.19 -57.71
C ARG A 923 52.23 -19.79 -59.18
N ARG A 924 52.52 -18.51 -59.45
CA ARG A 924 53.08 -18.02 -60.73
C ARG A 924 54.51 -17.55 -60.58
N PHE A 925 55.32 -17.79 -61.59
CA PHE A 925 56.57 -17.06 -61.77
C PHE A 925 56.97 -16.97 -63.25
N LYS A 926 57.69 -15.92 -63.60
CA LYS A 926 58.19 -15.69 -64.96
C LYS A 926 59.39 -16.59 -65.22
N ALA A 927 59.36 -17.36 -66.31
CA ALA A 927 60.51 -18.15 -66.73
C ALA A 927 61.52 -17.20 -67.39
N ASP A 928 62.38 -16.58 -66.59
CA ASP A 928 63.40 -15.69 -67.13
C ASP A 928 64.38 -16.47 -68.03
N PHE A 929 64.51 -15.97 -69.27
CA PHE A 929 65.22 -16.54 -70.42
C PHE A 929 66.72 -16.82 -70.18
N PHE A 930 67.27 -16.53 -69.00
CA PHE A 930 68.69 -16.73 -68.68
C PHE A 930 69.05 -18.08 -68.04
N GLY A 931 68.06 -18.93 -67.70
CA GLY A 931 68.35 -20.27 -67.16
C GLY A 931 68.92 -21.29 -68.16
N ASN A 932 68.78 -21.06 -69.48
CA ASN A 932 69.23 -22.00 -70.52
C ASN A 932 70.54 -21.58 -71.23
N LEU A 933 71.31 -20.63 -70.69
CA LEU A 933 72.64 -20.27 -71.21
C LEU A 933 73.82 -20.69 -70.32
N SER A 934 73.59 -21.27 -69.14
CA SER A 934 74.62 -22.04 -68.43
C SER A 934 74.50 -23.51 -68.82
N GLY A 935 74.89 -23.82 -70.06
CA GLY A 935 75.22 -25.19 -70.44
C GLY A 935 76.42 -25.68 -69.63
N GLY A 936 76.14 -26.32 -68.50
CA GLY A 936 76.99 -27.31 -67.86
C GLY A 936 76.24 -28.64 -67.92
N ALA A 937 76.66 -29.54 -68.81
CA ALA A 937 76.31 -30.95 -68.72
C ALA A 937 76.79 -31.49 -67.35
N PRO A 938 76.12 -32.51 -66.80
CA PRO A 938 76.12 -32.84 -65.36
C PRO A 938 77.51 -33.08 -64.75
#